data_AF-A0A0L0N4K7-F1
#
_entry.id   AF-A0A0L0N4K7-F1
#
_cell.length_a   1.000
_cell.length_b   1.000
_cell.length_c   1.000
_cell.angle_alpha   90.00
_cell.angle_beta   90.00
_cell.angle_gamma   90.00
#
_symmetry.space_group_name_H-M   'P 1'
#
loop_
_entity.id
_entity.type
_entity.pdbx_description
1 polymer ?
#
loop_
_entity_poly.entity_id
_entity_poly.type
_entity_poly.pdbx_seq_one_letter_code
_entity_poly.pdbx_strand_id
1 'polypeptide(L)'
;MANDPDIVPTTKPTCAARDAATGRPCHGVPSIPCPKCLLVAYCGHECRERHWAKHKDFCSVYIVPKPQKTDSDMDDEPINISPWSCSAATDVLNLEKNEGRHFDDYLSLLFTGEAGLRHLIYSVDKLPETASPTLCVCINETTHFNLTRTFLALHLLFSHDHDPVLNAEAVIHMWYSARMPKALHNYVNSVARKHVIHTLDDISCYYGGDKLAESQSCRSHTSQENLSMDVELRRAEWMAIKKRLEESKVGFAESVAIRYLDTTRNTEPPQRLFARMTRARSTGLRKWHDDGLLLPYGHPRDGFDTLNSLFFMARSTYPIGATAEPLSEWPMEVLDYDYAAPNDVYGKMFFYLRDLLVRFQRRVAKIPVKLQLTCEPGGNLPEWLPSLRFRREFDRIEVGPFWDQHPFLTLVLFSRLLRHEDENPFATMLALTRDTVTHGMRCMQGDLESEKLDMCRPTDTVLDEYAPPVDSEDDPMKGNVVRRRIGLVLWRNWDKFASRFLSSPAHFGFESLMDPETTVEHRSIIQTGFLGLAVREKQIITRRWPNRLVHSKKDKPSLRDFNRWLSWPAMLPERWLEWKLCGESPEDEWRKWMKIAVSKPRLAVELALQDIVSGQKSDDETEDGFERDMGAVSLKDGGAPDYDPEATIDATVSVLERDLKGDEDDLIKDERKEDEPNKVEPKGVEMVQKGTGKKKSKKSKNKKK
;
A
#
# COMPACT_ATOMS: atom_id res chain seq x y z
N MET A 1 32.18 4.35 12.86
CA MET A 1 32.60 2.94 12.63
C MET A 1 32.68 2.79 11.14
N ALA A 2 33.77 2.20 10.66
CA ALA A 2 34.20 2.21 9.27
C ALA A 2 33.14 1.61 8.31
N ASN A 3 33.08 2.17 7.09
CA ASN A 3 32.55 1.52 5.90
C ASN A 3 32.94 0.05 5.93
N ASP A 4 31.99 -0.86 6.13
CA ASP A 4 32.21 -2.28 5.87
C ASP A 4 32.35 -2.41 4.34
N PRO A 5 33.56 -2.65 3.80
CA PRO A 5 33.80 -2.67 2.36
C PRO A 5 33.08 -3.84 1.65
N ASP A 6 32.50 -4.78 2.41
CA ASP A 6 31.86 -5.98 1.88
C ASP A 6 30.33 -5.84 1.69
N ILE A 7 29.69 -4.78 2.19
CA ILE A 7 28.24 -4.54 1.98
C ILE A 7 28.03 -3.57 0.82
N VAL A 8 27.94 -4.12 -0.39
CA VAL A 8 27.69 -3.38 -1.63
C VAL A 8 26.18 -3.33 -1.90
N PRO A 9 25.63 -2.28 -2.55
CA PRO A 9 24.28 -2.31 -3.09
C PRO A 9 23.98 -3.63 -3.80
N THR A 10 22.98 -4.32 -3.28
CA THR A 10 22.63 -5.69 -3.63
C THR A 10 22.04 -5.78 -5.04
N THR A 11 21.40 -4.71 -5.51
CA THR A 11 20.56 -4.77 -6.71
C THR A 11 21.05 -3.83 -7.81
N LYS A 12 21.96 -4.35 -8.64
CA LYS A 12 22.26 -3.76 -9.96
C LYS A 12 21.26 -4.26 -11.00
N PRO A 13 20.96 -3.49 -12.08
CA PRO A 13 20.26 -4.04 -13.23
C PRO A 13 21.02 -5.27 -13.76
N THR A 14 20.41 -6.45 -13.65
CA THR A 14 21.04 -7.72 -14.01
C THR A 14 20.43 -8.29 -15.27
N CYS A 15 21.28 -8.81 -16.15
CA CYS A 15 20.86 -9.69 -17.24
C CYS A 15 20.10 -10.90 -16.67
N ALA A 16 18.95 -11.23 -17.26
CA ALA A 16 18.13 -12.35 -16.80
C ALA A 16 18.73 -13.74 -17.08
N ALA A 17 19.79 -13.81 -17.89
CA ALA A 17 20.47 -15.06 -18.19
C ALA A 17 21.43 -15.48 -17.08
N ARG A 18 21.74 -16.78 -17.03
CA ARG A 18 22.83 -17.34 -16.25
C ARG A 18 23.99 -17.74 -17.16
N ASP A 19 25.19 -17.75 -16.61
CA ASP A 19 26.38 -18.24 -17.29
C ASP A 19 26.29 -19.76 -17.53
N ALA A 20 26.70 -20.22 -18.70
CA ALA A 20 26.56 -21.61 -19.10
C ALA A 20 27.53 -22.55 -18.36
N ALA A 21 28.74 -22.08 -18.03
CA ALA A 21 29.77 -22.91 -17.41
C ALA A 21 29.58 -23.01 -15.89
N THR A 22 29.11 -21.93 -15.27
CA THR A 22 29.05 -21.81 -13.80
C THR A 22 27.64 -21.83 -13.23
N GLY A 23 26.59 -21.67 -14.05
CA GLY A 23 25.21 -21.53 -13.60
C GLY A 23 24.93 -20.23 -12.82
N ARG A 24 25.95 -19.37 -12.66
CA ARG A 24 25.85 -18.12 -11.90
C ARG A 24 25.08 -17.05 -12.68
N PRO A 25 24.43 -16.09 -12.01
CA PRO A 25 23.80 -14.95 -12.67
C PRO A 25 24.76 -14.19 -13.59
N CYS A 26 24.28 -13.79 -14.77
CA CYS A 26 25.06 -12.91 -15.63
C CYS A 26 25.05 -11.48 -15.06
N HIS A 27 26.23 -10.91 -14.84
CA HIS A 27 26.38 -9.55 -14.32
C HIS A 27 26.47 -8.46 -15.40
N GLY A 28 26.22 -8.82 -16.67
CA GLY A 28 26.17 -7.87 -17.76
C GLY A 28 24.99 -6.90 -17.62
N VAL A 29 25.20 -5.64 -18.00
CA VAL A 29 24.16 -4.61 -17.97
C VAL A 29 23.10 -4.93 -19.02
N PRO A 30 21.82 -5.10 -18.64
CA PRO A 30 20.77 -5.43 -19.58
C PRO A 30 20.44 -4.23 -20.48
N SER A 31 20.36 -4.47 -21.78
CA SER A 31 20.04 -3.46 -22.79
C SER A 31 18.99 -3.92 -23.80
N ILE A 32 18.77 -5.24 -23.92
CA ILE A 32 17.87 -5.84 -24.90
C ILE A 32 16.70 -6.51 -24.16
N PRO A 33 15.48 -5.95 -24.18
CA PRO A 33 14.32 -6.61 -23.61
C PRO A 33 13.93 -7.88 -24.37
N CYS A 34 13.26 -8.81 -23.68
CA CYS A 34 12.57 -9.91 -24.35
C CYS A 34 11.48 -9.35 -25.27
N PRO A 35 11.52 -9.60 -26.59
CA PRO A 35 10.63 -8.94 -27.55
C PRO A 35 9.16 -9.34 -27.43
N LYS A 36 8.84 -10.38 -26.64
CA LYS A 36 7.48 -10.88 -26.44
C LYS A 36 6.82 -10.31 -25.18
N CYS A 37 7.43 -10.54 -24.02
CA CYS A 37 6.83 -10.17 -22.73
C CYS A 37 7.28 -8.80 -22.22
N LEU A 38 8.48 -8.36 -22.62
CA LEU A 38 9.16 -7.17 -22.11
C LEU A 38 9.33 -7.13 -20.57
N LEU A 39 9.23 -8.29 -19.89
CA LEU A 39 9.40 -8.46 -18.44
C LEU A 39 10.85 -8.69 -18.00
N VAL A 40 11.70 -9.12 -18.93
CA VAL A 40 13.11 -9.40 -18.67
C VAL A 40 13.96 -8.76 -19.75
N ALA A 41 15.21 -8.45 -19.41
CA ALA A 41 16.18 -7.89 -20.34
C ALA A 41 17.54 -8.60 -20.23
N TYR A 42 18.33 -8.48 -21.29
CA TYR A 42 19.57 -9.20 -21.50
C TYR A 42 20.68 -8.24 -21.91
N CYS A 43 21.92 -8.55 -21.56
CA CYS A 43 23.08 -7.78 -22.02
C CYS A 43 23.45 -8.05 -23.49
N GLY A 44 22.92 -9.11 -24.09
CA GLY A 44 23.20 -9.52 -25.45
C GLY A 44 22.29 -10.64 -25.95
N HIS A 45 22.32 -10.89 -27.27
CA HIS A 45 21.51 -11.93 -27.92
C HIS A 45 21.84 -13.35 -27.43
N GLU A 46 23.10 -13.66 -27.19
CA GLU A 46 23.53 -14.98 -26.69
C GLU A 46 22.90 -15.31 -25.33
N CYS A 47 22.89 -14.34 -24.41
CA CYS A 47 22.23 -14.49 -23.10
C CYS A 47 20.73 -14.74 -23.23
N ARG A 48 20.07 -14.04 -24.17
CA ARG A 48 18.64 -14.25 -24.45
C ARG A 48 18.37 -15.65 -24.95
N GLU A 49 19.15 -16.13 -25.91
CA GLU A 49 18.98 -17.47 -26.50
C GLU A 49 19.21 -18.56 -25.45
N ARG A 50 20.23 -18.40 -24.61
CA ARG A 50 20.52 -19.31 -23.51
C ARG A 50 19.40 -19.36 -22.47
N HIS A 51 18.83 -18.21 -22.11
CA HIS A 51 17.73 -18.15 -21.14
C HIS A 51 16.39 -18.65 -21.72
N TRP A 52 16.22 -18.61 -23.05
CA TRP A 52 14.94 -18.89 -23.72
C TRP A 52 14.34 -20.24 -23.32
N ALA A 53 15.14 -21.29 -23.17
CA ALA A 53 14.65 -22.61 -22.80
C ALA A 53 13.86 -22.62 -21.47
N LYS A 54 14.29 -21.83 -20.48
CA LYS A 54 13.63 -21.68 -19.17
C LYS A 54 12.55 -20.59 -19.20
N HIS A 55 12.76 -19.53 -19.98
CA HIS A 55 11.85 -18.39 -20.03
C HIS A 55 10.59 -18.64 -20.88
N LYS A 56 10.68 -19.48 -21.92
CA LYS A 56 9.64 -19.65 -22.95
C LYS A 56 8.28 -20.00 -22.38
N ASP A 57 8.21 -20.77 -21.30
CA ASP A 57 6.97 -21.28 -20.73
C ASP A 57 6.21 -20.13 -20.08
N PHE A 58 6.88 -19.36 -19.21
CA PHE A 58 6.34 -18.13 -18.61
C PHE A 58 6.16 -17.00 -19.63
N CYS A 59 6.91 -17.01 -20.74
CA CYS A 59 6.82 -16.01 -21.80
C CYS A 59 5.73 -16.29 -22.84
N SER A 60 5.30 -17.54 -23.03
CA SER A 60 4.36 -17.94 -24.10
C SER A 60 3.01 -18.45 -23.58
N VAL A 61 2.94 -19.04 -22.38
CA VAL A 61 1.68 -19.59 -21.85
C VAL A 61 0.92 -18.56 -21.01
N TYR A 62 -0.32 -18.25 -21.40
CA TYR A 62 -1.28 -17.50 -20.58
C TYR A 62 -2.23 -18.50 -19.91
N ILE A 63 -1.94 -18.89 -18.68
CA ILE A 63 -2.85 -19.75 -17.91
C ILE A 63 -3.84 -18.82 -17.21
N VAL A 64 -5.03 -18.64 -17.79
CA VAL A 64 -6.15 -18.07 -17.06
C VAL A 64 -6.67 -19.16 -16.11
N PRO A 65 -6.67 -18.95 -14.79
CA PRO A 65 -7.26 -19.90 -13.87
C PRO A 65 -8.73 -20.11 -14.24
N LYS A 66 -9.21 -21.36 -14.20
CA LYS A 66 -10.65 -21.63 -14.42
C LYS A 66 -11.47 -20.87 -13.37
N PRO A 67 -12.66 -20.36 -13.73
CA PRO A 67 -13.55 -19.69 -12.79
C PRO A 67 -13.92 -20.67 -11.68
N GLN A 68 -13.54 -20.36 -10.44
CA GLN A 68 -14.16 -20.98 -9.27
C GLN A 68 -15.48 -20.26 -9.04
N LYS A 69 -16.58 -21.01 -8.92
CA LYS A 69 -17.86 -20.44 -8.52
C LYS A 69 -17.73 -19.99 -7.07
N THR A 70 -17.65 -18.70 -6.84
CA THR A 70 -17.84 -18.09 -5.53
C THR A 70 -19.27 -17.57 -5.48
N ASP A 71 -20.07 -18.03 -4.52
CA ASP A 71 -21.48 -17.64 -4.31
C ASP A 71 -21.65 -16.19 -3.77
N SER A 72 -20.58 -15.39 -3.73
CA SER A 72 -20.65 -14.01 -3.28
C SER A 72 -21.16 -13.11 -4.41
N ASP A 73 -22.27 -12.42 -4.16
CA ASP A 73 -22.72 -11.31 -4.99
C ASP A 73 -21.55 -10.33 -5.22
N MET A 74 -21.31 -10.04 -6.49
CA MET A 74 -20.18 -9.29 -7.03
C MET A 74 -20.22 -7.78 -6.74
N ASP A 75 -21.13 -7.36 -5.87
CA ASP A 75 -21.45 -5.96 -5.55
C ASP A 75 -20.75 -5.46 -4.28
N ASP A 76 -20.24 -6.35 -3.42
CA ASP A 76 -19.44 -5.97 -2.26
C ASP A 76 -17.95 -5.91 -2.62
N GLU A 77 -17.40 -4.70 -2.63
CA GLU A 77 -15.96 -4.49 -2.65
C GLU A 77 -15.41 -5.19 -1.39
N PRO A 78 -14.50 -6.18 -1.50
CA PRO A 78 -13.85 -6.69 -0.30
C PRO A 78 -13.19 -5.48 0.37
N ILE A 79 -13.51 -5.25 1.64
CA ILE A 79 -12.81 -4.28 2.48
C ILE A 79 -11.35 -4.66 2.36
N ASN A 80 -10.61 -3.93 1.53
CA ASN A 80 -9.23 -4.25 1.22
C ASN A 80 -8.41 -3.69 2.38
N ILE A 81 -8.51 -4.37 3.52
CA ILE A 81 -7.71 -4.10 4.70
C ILE A 81 -6.27 -4.26 4.24
N SER A 82 -5.49 -3.19 4.38
CA SER A 82 -4.10 -3.17 3.97
C SER A 82 -3.35 -2.21 4.90
N PRO A 83 -2.08 -2.50 5.24
CA PRO A 83 -1.25 -1.55 5.96
C PRO A 83 -0.64 -0.50 5.02
N TRP A 84 -0.89 -0.61 3.70
CA TRP A 84 -0.41 0.34 2.71
C TRP A 84 -1.38 1.49 2.56
N SER A 85 -0.83 2.69 2.35
CA SER A 85 -1.66 3.83 2.03
C SER A 85 -2.41 3.61 0.71
N CYS A 86 -3.71 3.90 0.69
CA CYS A 86 -4.50 3.81 -0.53
C CYS A 86 -4.24 4.96 -1.51
N SER A 87 -3.56 6.02 -1.03
CA SER A 87 -3.25 7.21 -1.80
C SER A 87 -1.76 7.40 -2.04
N ALA A 88 -1.45 8.01 -3.18
CA ALA A 88 -0.09 8.25 -3.60
C ALA A 88 0.56 9.40 -2.81
N ALA A 89 1.87 9.31 -2.63
CA ALA A 89 2.70 10.41 -2.18
C ALA A 89 2.40 11.69 -2.98
N THR A 90 2.04 12.74 -2.26
CA THR A 90 1.68 14.05 -2.81
C THR A 90 2.70 15.08 -2.34
N ASP A 91 3.09 15.99 -3.22
CA ASP A 91 3.92 17.14 -2.87
C ASP A 91 3.05 18.11 -2.06
N VAL A 92 3.14 18.01 -0.74
CA VAL A 92 2.30 18.80 0.17
C VAL A 92 2.76 20.25 0.27
N LEU A 93 3.96 20.56 -0.21
CA LEU A 93 4.50 21.92 -0.20
C LEU A 93 4.00 22.69 -1.43
N ASN A 94 4.16 22.09 -2.61
CA ASN A 94 4.03 22.75 -3.92
C ASN A 94 4.74 24.12 -3.92
N LEU A 95 5.95 24.13 -3.34
CA LEU A 95 6.65 25.32 -2.85
C LEU A 95 6.81 26.39 -3.94
N GLU A 96 7.22 25.97 -5.15
CA GLU A 96 7.49 26.90 -6.25
C GLU A 96 6.28 27.78 -6.60
N LYS A 97 5.07 27.23 -6.52
CA LYS A 97 3.84 27.94 -6.90
C LYS A 97 3.22 28.74 -5.77
N ASN A 98 3.54 28.38 -4.53
CA ASN A 98 2.99 28.99 -3.33
C ASN A 98 3.98 30.02 -2.78
N GLU A 99 4.97 29.58 -2.00
CA GLU A 99 5.98 30.44 -1.38
C GLU A 99 7.05 30.96 -2.36
N GLY A 100 7.25 30.29 -3.49
CA GLY A 100 8.17 30.68 -4.55
C GLY A 100 9.48 29.87 -4.59
N ARG A 101 10.11 29.82 -5.77
CA ARG A 101 11.33 29.01 -6.02
C ARG A 101 12.58 29.41 -5.23
N HIS A 102 12.59 30.60 -4.62
CA HIS A 102 13.72 31.13 -3.84
C HIS A 102 13.40 31.21 -2.35
N PHE A 103 12.35 30.52 -1.89
CA PHE A 103 11.95 30.57 -0.50
C PHE A 103 13.04 29.99 0.41
N ASP A 104 13.34 30.74 1.47
CA ASP A 104 14.44 30.52 2.43
C ASP A 104 13.99 30.93 3.85
N ASP A 105 12.76 30.54 4.20
CA ASP A 105 12.23 30.69 5.56
C ASP A 105 11.77 29.31 6.06
N TYR A 106 11.15 29.25 7.23
CA TYR A 106 10.69 28.00 7.81
C TYR A 106 9.25 27.65 7.40
N LEU A 107 8.96 26.35 7.30
CA LEU A 107 7.61 25.80 7.13
C LEU A 107 7.37 24.70 8.15
N SER A 108 6.20 24.71 8.76
CA SER A 108 5.75 23.72 9.74
C SER A 108 4.77 22.74 9.08
N LEU A 109 5.08 21.45 9.14
CA LEU A 109 4.32 20.36 8.53
C LEU A 109 3.86 19.36 9.57
N LEU A 110 2.63 18.90 9.45
CA LEU A 110 2.06 17.82 10.24
C LEU A 110 1.54 16.71 9.32
N PHE A 111 2.03 15.50 9.54
CA PHE A 111 1.52 14.28 8.91
C PHE A 111 0.89 13.42 10.00
N THR A 112 -0.44 13.30 10.00
CA THR A 112 -1.17 12.38 10.91
C THR A 112 -1.80 11.21 10.16
N GLY A 113 -1.57 11.14 8.84
CA GLY A 113 -1.96 10.02 8.00
C GLY A 113 -1.01 8.82 8.12
N GLU A 114 -1.56 7.62 7.91
CA GLU A 114 -0.74 6.41 7.79
C GLU A 114 0.35 6.59 6.72
N ALA A 115 1.59 6.24 7.08
CA ALA A 115 2.75 6.36 6.20
C ALA A 115 3.08 7.81 5.78
N GLY A 116 2.90 8.80 6.66
CA GLY A 116 3.20 10.22 6.37
C GLY A 116 4.60 10.49 5.78
N LEU A 117 5.60 9.65 6.10
CA LEU A 117 6.97 9.80 5.61
C LEU A 117 7.08 9.83 4.07
N ARG A 118 6.23 9.10 3.33
CA ARG A 118 6.27 9.15 1.85
C ARG A 118 5.90 10.53 1.30
N HIS A 119 5.00 11.27 1.96
CA HIS A 119 4.69 12.66 1.58
C HIS A 119 5.90 13.58 1.76
N LEU A 120 6.63 13.45 2.88
CA LEU A 120 7.85 14.21 3.13
C LEU A 120 8.91 13.91 2.07
N ILE A 121 9.18 12.63 1.81
CA ILE A 121 10.17 12.19 0.81
C ILE A 121 9.86 12.81 -0.55
N TYR A 122 8.61 12.70 -0.98
CA TYR A 122 8.18 13.18 -2.28
C TYR A 122 8.21 14.72 -2.37
N SER A 123 7.76 15.43 -1.34
CA SER A 123 7.77 16.90 -1.31
C SER A 123 9.20 17.45 -1.34
N VAL A 124 10.13 16.81 -0.62
CA VAL A 124 11.55 17.20 -0.61
C VAL A 124 12.21 16.97 -1.96
N ASP A 125 11.88 15.88 -2.67
CA ASP A 125 12.37 15.62 -4.04
C ASP A 125 11.88 16.67 -5.05
N LYS A 126 10.67 17.21 -4.87
CA LYS A 126 10.09 18.23 -5.74
C LYS A 126 10.49 19.67 -5.38
N LEU A 127 11.27 19.87 -4.33
CA LEU A 127 11.77 21.21 -3.97
C LEU A 127 12.62 21.80 -5.10
N PRO A 128 12.42 23.09 -5.45
CA PRO A 128 13.31 23.79 -6.37
C PRO A 128 14.75 23.79 -5.83
N GLU A 129 15.73 23.55 -6.71
CA GLU A 129 17.15 23.53 -6.32
C GLU A 129 17.59 24.86 -5.67
N THR A 130 16.95 25.96 -6.07
CA THR A 130 17.21 27.32 -5.58
C THR A 130 16.55 27.66 -4.24
N ALA A 131 15.66 26.82 -3.73
CA ALA A 131 15.02 27.02 -2.43
C ALA A 131 15.87 26.40 -1.32
N SER A 132 15.84 26.99 -0.12
CA SER A 132 16.55 26.47 1.05
C SER A 132 15.70 26.54 2.33
N PRO A 133 14.44 26.07 2.31
CA PRO A 133 13.56 26.18 3.47
C PRO A 133 14.08 25.42 4.68
N THR A 134 13.75 25.92 5.87
CA THR A 134 13.81 25.12 7.10
C THR A 134 12.51 24.35 7.27
N LEU A 135 12.54 23.02 7.21
CA LEU A 135 11.36 22.19 7.37
C LEU A 135 11.23 21.71 8.82
N CYS A 136 10.18 22.14 9.50
CA CYS A 136 9.77 21.65 10.81
C CYS A 136 8.66 20.61 10.61
N VAL A 137 8.94 19.34 10.81
CA VAL A 137 8.04 18.24 10.42
C VAL A 137 7.64 17.44 11.65
N CYS A 138 6.34 17.25 11.86
CA CYS A 138 5.79 16.31 12.83
C CYS A 138 5.16 15.13 12.07
N ILE A 139 5.57 13.90 12.37
CA ILE A 139 4.94 12.67 11.87
C ILE A 139 4.34 11.96 13.07
N ASN A 140 3.01 11.83 13.09
CA ASN A 140 2.28 11.04 14.07
C ASN A 140 1.75 9.76 13.43
N GLU A 141 2.36 8.64 13.77
CA GLU A 141 1.91 7.32 13.33
C GLU A 141 0.78 6.80 14.25
N THR A 142 -0.09 5.96 13.71
CA THR A 142 -1.27 5.45 14.44
C THR A 142 -1.18 3.96 14.77
N THR A 143 -0.21 3.25 14.19
CA THR A 143 -0.01 1.81 14.40
C THR A 143 1.45 1.49 14.69
N HIS A 144 1.71 0.47 15.51
CA HIS A 144 3.07 0.01 15.78
C HIS A 144 3.83 -0.45 14.51
N PHE A 145 3.11 -0.96 13.50
CA PHE A 145 3.71 -1.37 12.23
C PHE A 145 4.23 -0.16 11.46
N ASN A 146 3.39 0.87 11.26
CA ASN A 146 3.78 2.09 10.55
C ASN A 146 4.82 2.88 11.33
N LEU A 147 4.68 2.97 12.67
CA LEU A 147 5.71 3.54 13.55
C LEU A 147 7.07 2.90 13.33
N THR A 148 7.15 1.56 13.36
CA THR A 148 8.44 0.88 13.22
C THR A 148 9.01 1.10 11.82
N ARG A 149 8.18 1.05 10.77
CA ARG A 149 8.61 1.33 9.39
C ARG A 149 9.19 2.73 9.24
N THR A 150 8.50 3.73 9.76
CA THR A 150 8.91 5.13 9.70
C THR A 150 10.17 5.37 10.51
N PHE A 151 10.22 4.87 11.75
CA PHE A 151 11.40 4.96 12.61
C PHE A 151 12.66 4.37 11.95
N LEU A 152 12.58 3.13 11.46
CA LEU A 152 13.73 2.48 10.82
C LEU A 152 14.13 3.16 9.51
N ALA A 153 13.15 3.61 8.71
CA ALA A 153 13.43 4.31 7.46
C ALA A 153 14.13 5.65 7.71
N LEU A 154 13.70 6.41 8.71
CA LEU A 154 14.36 7.66 9.09
C LEU A 154 15.80 7.39 9.53
N HIS A 155 16.04 6.39 10.38
CA HIS A 155 17.39 6.05 10.81
C HIS A 155 18.29 5.61 9.64
N LEU A 156 17.77 4.87 8.66
CA LEU A 156 18.52 4.48 7.46
C LEU A 156 18.80 5.68 6.55
N LEU A 157 17.77 6.45 6.19
CA LEU A 157 17.91 7.59 5.27
C LEU A 157 18.71 8.75 5.88
N PHE A 158 18.81 8.83 7.21
CA PHE A 158 19.58 9.86 7.90
C PHE A 158 20.98 9.40 8.29
N SER A 159 21.37 8.18 7.91
CA SER A 159 22.69 7.64 8.16
C SER A 159 23.68 8.11 7.08
N HIS A 160 24.10 9.37 7.15
CA HIS A 160 24.98 10.03 6.16
C HIS A 160 26.37 9.40 6.04
N ASP A 161 26.80 8.65 7.05
CA ASP A 161 28.09 7.94 7.07
C ASP A 161 28.11 6.69 6.17
N HIS A 162 26.99 6.35 5.53
CA HIS A 162 26.84 5.13 4.71
C HIS A 162 26.44 5.45 3.27
N ASP A 163 26.61 4.47 2.37
CA ASP A 163 26.22 4.61 0.97
C ASP A 163 24.70 4.88 0.84
N PRO A 164 24.29 6.03 0.27
CA PRO A 164 22.88 6.36 0.12
C PRO A 164 22.12 5.36 -0.75
N VAL A 165 22.79 4.65 -1.66
CA VAL A 165 22.18 3.58 -2.46
C VAL A 165 21.87 2.37 -1.58
N LEU A 166 22.80 1.98 -0.70
CA LEU A 166 22.58 0.89 0.25
C LEU A 166 21.45 1.22 1.23
N ASN A 167 21.41 2.45 1.76
CA ASN A 167 20.30 2.95 2.59
C ASN A 167 18.96 2.83 1.87
N ALA A 168 18.90 3.27 0.61
CA ALA A 168 17.69 3.22 -0.19
C ALA A 168 17.21 1.77 -0.43
N GLU A 169 18.12 0.86 -0.81
CA GLU A 169 17.77 -0.55 -0.99
C GLU A 169 17.33 -1.22 0.31
N ALA A 170 17.98 -0.91 1.43
CA ALA A 170 17.61 -1.38 2.76
C ALA A 170 16.17 -0.97 3.11
N VAL A 171 15.82 0.31 2.89
CA VAL A 171 14.47 0.82 3.12
C VAL A 171 13.44 0.14 2.23
N ILE A 172 13.74 -0.06 0.94
CA ILE A 172 12.81 -0.70 0.00
C ILE A 172 12.52 -2.15 0.40
N HIS A 173 13.55 -2.93 0.74
CA HIS A 173 13.36 -4.31 1.16
C HIS A 173 12.67 -4.41 2.52
N MET A 174 13.05 -3.55 3.46
CA MET A 174 12.39 -3.43 4.75
C MET A 174 10.90 -3.10 4.58
N TRP A 175 10.55 -2.21 3.67
CA TRP A 175 9.16 -1.80 3.45
C TRP A 175 8.33 -2.82 2.67
N TYR A 176 8.86 -3.44 1.63
CA TYR A 176 8.00 -4.11 0.64
C TYR A 176 8.37 -5.56 0.35
N SER A 177 9.45 -6.06 0.96
CA SER A 177 9.89 -7.43 0.76
C SER A 177 9.70 -8.26 2.04
N ALA A 178 9.10 -9.44 1.88
CA ALA A 178 8.96 -10.45 2.92
C ALA A 178 10.31 -11.00 3.39
N ARG A 179 11.33 -10.92 2.52
CA ARG A 179 12.67 -11.40 2.77
C ARG A 179 13.70 -10.42 2.23
N MET A 180 14.90 -10.48 2.76
CA MET A 180 16.04 -9.70 2.32
C MET A 180 17.34 -10.50 2.49
N PRO A 181 18.46 -10.07 1.89
CA PRO A 181 19.74 -10.71 2.12
C PRO A 181 20.19 -10.54 3.57
N LYS A 182 20.82 -11.57 4.14
CA LYS A 182 21.32 -11.53 5.53
C LYS A 182 22.20 -10.32 5.83
N ALA A 183 23.08 -9.94 4.89
CA ALA A 183 23.92 -8.76 5.03
C ALA A 183 23.09 -7.47 5.15
N LEU A 184 22.01 -7.34 4.36
CA LEU A 184 21.12 -6.19 4.40
C LEU A 184 20.27 -6.17 5.68
N HIS A 185 19.80 -7.34 6.14
CA HIS A 185 19.12 -7.46 7.43
C HIS A 185 20.03 -7.03 8.60
N ASN A 186 21.28 -7.52 8.60
CA ASN A 186 22.28 -7.12 9.59
C ASN A 186 22.58 -5.61 9.51
N TYR A 187 22.60 -5.05 8.31
CA TYR A 187 22.79 -3.61 8.10
C TYR A 187 21.66 -2.79 8.73
N VAL A 188 20.39 -3.10 8.43
CA VAL A 188 19.22 -2.45 9.04
C VAL A 188 19.30 -2.51 10.56
N ASN A 189 19.60 -3.69 11.11
CA ASN A 189 19.75 -3.86 12.54
C ASN A 189 20.93 -3.07 13.09
N SER A 190 22.08 -3.00 12.42
CA SER A 190 23.25 -2.27 12.91
C SER A 190 22.98 -0.77 13.05
N VAL A 191 22.26 -0.17 12.09
CA VAL A 191 21.93 1.26 12.08
C VAL A 191 20.91 1.57 13.17
N ALA A 192 19.84 0.77 13.29
CA ALA A 192 18.75 1.05 14.22
C ALA A 192 19.02 0.59 15.66
N ARG A 193 19.62 -0.60 15.86
CA ARG A 193 19.77 -1.25 17.16
C ARG A 193 20.66 -0.46 18.11
N LYS A 194 21.73 0.16 17.60
CA LYS A 194 22.60 1.01 18.43
C LYS A 194 21.82 2.16 19.06
N HIS A 195 20.94 2.80 18.28
CA HIS A 195 20.14 3.92 18.75
C HIS A 195 19.05 3.48 19.74
N VAL A 196 18.34 2.38 19.44
CA VAL A 196 17.30 1.84 20.32
C VAL A 196 17.87 1.38 21.66
N ILE A 197 19.00 0.66 21.67
CA ILE A 197 19.64 0.21 22.92
C ILE A 197 20.07 1.40 23.76
N HIS A 198 20.80 2.36 23.17
CA HIS A 198 21.23 3.55 23.89
C HIS A 198 20.05 4.32 24.50
N THR A 199 18.98 4.50 23.71
CA THR A 199 17.76 5.17 24.18
C THR A 199 17.12 4.41 25.34
N LEU A 200 17.02 3.09 25.26
CA LEU A 200 16.45 2.27 26.33
C LEU A 200 17.31 2.26 27.60
N ASP A 201 18.63 2.26 27.46
CA ASP A 201 19.57 2.37 28.57
C ASP A 201 19.43 3.74 29.26
N ASP A 202 19.37 4.83 28.48
CA ASP A 202 19.13 6.19 28.99
C ASP A 202 17.81 6.29 29.76
N ILE A 203 16.73 5.71 29.21
CA ILE A 203 15.41 5.65 29.85
C ILE A 203 15.51 4.88 31.18
N SER A 204 16.16 3.71 31.19
CA SER A 204 16.33 2.91 32.40
C SER A 204 17.10 3.67 33.49
N CYS A 205 18.17 4.36 33.10
CA CYS A 205 18.97 5.18 34.01
C CYS A 205 18.18 6.39 34.55
N TYR A 206 17.43 7.10 33.71
CA TYR A 206 16.73 8.33 34.09
C TYR A 206 15.54 8.08 35.03
N TYR A 207 14.84 6.96 34.87
CA TYR A 207 13.63 6.64 35.64
C TYR A 207 13.84 5.57 36.74
N GLY A 208 15.09 5.18 37.02
CA GLY A 208 15.43 4.33 38.16
C GLY A 208 15.10 2.84 37.99
N GLY A 209 15.30 2.30 36.78
CA GLY A 209 15.11 0.88 36.43
C GLY A 209 13.72 0.53 35.88
N ASP A 210 13.31 -0.73 36.01
CA ASP A 210 12.10 -1.33 35.40
C ASP A 210 10.74 -0.75 35.86
N LYS A 211 10.72 0.32 36.66
CA LYS A 211 9.52 0.89 37.29
C LYS A 211 8.69 1.80 36.39
N LEU A 212 9.09 2.06 35.15
CA LEU A 212 8.28 2.83 34.20
C LEU A 212 6.98 2.09 33.84
N ALA A 213 5.85 2.78 33.96
CA ALA A 213 4.59 2.30 33.42
C ALA A 213 4.65 2.21 31.88
N GLU A 214 3.91 1.27 31.29
CA GLU A 214 3.85 1.11 29.82
C GLU A 214 3.35 2.37 29.10
N SER A 215 2.51 3.18 29.75
CA SER A 215 1.94 4.43 29.24
C SER A 215 2.87 5.63 29.34
N GLN A 216 4.02 5.50 29.99
CA GLN A 216 4.93 6.63 30.20
C GLN A 216 5.68 6.96 28.91
N SER A 217 5.55 8.21 28.44
CA SER A 217 6.26 8.74 27.29
C SER A 217 7.74 8.98 27.61
N CYS A 218 8.61 8.58 26.70
CA CYS A 218 10.06 8.69 26.76
C CYS A 218 10.58 9.34 25.49
N ARG A 219 11.55 10.25 25.66
CA ARG A 219 12.10 11.04 24.56
C ARG A 219 13.52 10.63 24.21
N SER A 220 13.82 10.61 22.92
CA SER A 220 15.17 10.52 22.36
C SER A 220 15.41 11.67 21.39
N HIS A 221 16.64 12.20 21.38
CA HIS A 221 17.05 13.25 20.46
C HIS A 221 18.30 12.82 19.71
N THR A 222 18.28 12.97 18.39
CA THR A 222 19.46 12.80 17.53
C THR A 222 19.60 14.01 16.62
N SER A 223 20.80 14.52 16.42
CA SER A 223 21.06 15.58 15.44
C SER A 223 22.38 15.36 14.70
N GLN A 224 22.40 15.78 13.44
CA GLN A 224 23.54 15.76 12.53
C GLN A 224 23.43 16.95 11.57
N GLU A 225 24.36 17.91 11.63
CA GLU A 225 24.43 19.08 10.74
C GLU A 225 23.06 19.75 10.48
N ASN A 226 22.46 19.50 9.31
CA ASN A 226 21.20 20.07 8.85
C ASN A 226 19.95 19.32 9.34
N LEU A 227 20.11 18.23 10.08
CA LEU A 227 19.03 17.36 10.47
C LEU A 227 18.97 17.22 12.00
N SER A 228 17.77 17.37 12.56
CA SER A 228 17.48 16.93 13.92
C SER A 228 16.23 16.08 13.97
N MET A 229 16.24 15.01 14.76
CA MET A 229 15.12 14.12 14.97
C MET A 229 14.86 13.97 16.46
N ASP A 230 13.67 14.40 16.88
CA ASP A 230 13.11 14.14 18.20
C ASP A 230 12.11 12.98 18.09
N VAL A 231 12.28 11.94 18.90
CA VAL A 231 11.37 10.79 18.94
C VAL A 231 10.75 10.75 20.33
N GLU A 232 9.43 10.81 20.40
CA GLU A 232 8.68 10.78 21.66
C GLU A 232 7.63 9.67 21.60
N LEU A 233 7.91 8.60 22.33
CA LEU A 233 7.13 7.36 22.30
C LEU A 233 6.94 6.79 23.69
N ARG A 234 5.86 6.07 23.89
CA ARG A 234 5.58 5.32 25.13
C ARG A 234 6.57 4.16 25.28
N ARG A 235 6.82 3.71 26.51
CA ARG A 235 7.67 2.55 26.77
C ARG A 235 7.23 1.32 25.96
N ALA A 236 5.93 1.07 25.85
CA ALA A 236 5.39 -0.05 25.07
C ALA A 236 5.77 0.02 23.57
N GLU A 237 5.77 1.22 22.99
CA GLU A 237 6.14 1.47 21.59
C GLU A 237 7.64 1.26 21.36
N TRP A 238 8.50 1.77 22.26
CA TRP A 238 9.94 1.50 22.22
C TRP A 238 10.25 0.00 22.29
N MET A 239 9.54 -0.72 23.17
CA MET A 239 9.67 -2.17 23.27
C MET A 239 9.15 -2.90 22.02
N ALA A 240 8.09 -2.39 21.40
CA ALA A 240 7.55 -2.91 20.15
C ALA A 240 8.54 -2.74 18.97
N ILE A 241 9.28 -1.62 18.91
CA ILE A 241 10.37 -1.41 17.96
C ILE A 241 11.53 -2.36 18.26
N LYS A 242 11.97 -2.43 19.52
CA LYS A 242 13.07 -3.32 19.96
C LYS A 242 12.80 -4.78 19.55
N LYS A 243 11.59 -5.27 19.82
CA LYS A 243 11.19 -6.65 19.51
C LYS A 243 11.23 -6.94 18.01
N ARG A 244 10.96 -5.95 17.16
CA ARG A 244 11.05 -6.07 15.69
C ARG A 244 12.47 -6.01 15.14
N LEU A 245 13.47 -5.67 15.95
CA LEU A 245 14.89 -5.78 15.63
C LEU A 245 15.50 -7.13 16.06
N GLU A 246 14.70 -8.02 16.64
CA GLU A 246 15.09 -9.39 16.96
C GLU A 246 14.86 -10.31 15.75
N GLU A 247 15.48 -11.50 15.78
CA GLU A 247 15.31 -12.50 14.73
C GLU A 247 13.87 -13.03 14.68
N SER A 248 13.42 -13.35 13.46
CA SER A 248 12.11 -13.97 13.21
C SER A 248 11.97 -15.27 13.98
N LYS A 249 10.84 -15.44 14.68
CA LYS A 249 10.48 -16.72 15.32
C LYS A 249 9.66 -17.64 14.41
N VAL A 250 9.26 -17.13 13.25
CA VAL A 250 8.48 -17.83 12.23
C VAL A 250 9.43 -18.61 11.31
N GLY A 251 9.07 -19.85 10.98
CA GLY A 251 9.82 -20.68 10.04
C GLY A 251 9.58 -20.27 8.57
N PHE A 252 10.44 -20.72 7.65
CA PHE A 252 10.28 -20.38 6.24
C PHE A 252 8.97 -20.90 5.63
N ALA A 253 8.66 -22.19 5.78
CA ALA A 253 7.42 -22.79 5.25
C ALA A 253 6.16 -22.12 5.82
N GLU A 254 6.22 -21.78 7.10
CA GLU A 254 5.18 -21.04 7.81
C GLU A 254 4.98 -19.63 7.25
N SER A 255 6.06 -18.89 6.96
CA SER A 255 5.96 -17.57 6.33
C SER A 255 5.27 -17.59 4.96
N VAL A 256 5.49 -18.66 4.19
CA VAL A 256 4.84 -18.88 2.90
C VAL A 256 3.34 -19.14 3.08
N ALA A 257 2.97 -19.97 4.06
CA ALA A 257 1.57 -20.25 4.38
C ALA A 257 0.82 -18.99 4.84
N ILE A 258 1.42 -18.19 5.73
CA ILE A 258 0.85 -16.92 6.21
C ILE A 258 0.57 -15.98 5.03
N ARG A 259 1.55 -15.79 4.13
CA ARG A 259 1.37 -14.95 2.94
C ARG A 259 0.32 -15.48 1.98
N TYR A 260 0.26 -16.79 1.77
CA TYR A 260 -0.74 -17.41 0.91
C TYR A 260 -2.16 -17.13 1.45
N LEU A 261 -2.38 -17.33 2.76
CA LEU A 261 -3.66 -17.04 3.41
C LEU A 261 -4.02 -15.56 3.34
N ASP A 262 -3.06 -14.66 3.56
CA ASP A 262 -3.27 -13.22 3.43
C ASP A 262 -3.65 -12.84 1.99
N THR A 263 -2.96 -13.42 0.99
CA THR A 263 -3.25 -13.19 -0.43
C THR A 263 -4.67 -13.64 -0.76
N THR A 264 -5.09 -14.80 -0.30
CA THR A 264 -6.44 -15.32 -0.59
C THR A 264 -7.55 -14.50 0.05
N ARG A 265 -7.29 -13.84 1.19
CA ARG A 265 -8.31 -13.08 1.94
C ARG A 265 -8.36 -11.60 1.60
N ASN A 266 -7.20 -11.00 1.43
CA ASN A 266 -7.02 -9.56 1.42
C ASN A 266 -6.53 -9.06 0.05
N THR A 267 -6.70 -9.85 -1.02
CA THR A 267 -6.40 -9.40 -2.39
C THR A 267 -7.51 -9.81 -3.35
N GLU A 268 -7.58 -9.11 -4.48
CA GLU A 268 -8.52 -9.41 -5.54
C GLU A 268 -8.27 -10.83 -6.10
N PRO A 269 -9.33 -11.64 -6.36
CA PRO A 269 -9.18 -12.98 -6.90
C PRO A 269 -8.35 -12.99 -8.19
N PRO A 270 -7.44 -13.97 -8.38
CA PRO A 270 -6.55 -14.01 -9.54
C PRO A 270 -7.28 -13.88 -10.88
N GLN A 271 -8.47 -14.49 -11.02
CA GLN A 271 -9.29 -14.44 -12.22
C GLN A 271 -9.59 -12.99 -12.64
N ARG A 272 -9.96 -12.12 -11.69
CA ARG A 272 -10.30 -10.72 -11.97
C ARG A 272 -9.06 -9.90 -12.30
N LEU A 273 -7.93 -10.16 -11.62
CA LEU A 273 -6.62 -9.59 -11.98
C LEU A 273 -6.21 -9.93 -13.42
N PHE A 274 -6.31 -11.20 -13.81
CA PHE A 274 -6.03 -11.66 -15.17
C PHE A 274 -7.03 -11.12 -16.21
N ALA A 275 -8.27 -10.87 -15.82
CA ALA A 275 -9.28 -10.32 -16.71
C ALA A 275 -9.02 -8.84 -17.05
N ARG A 276 -8.51 -8.05 -16.10
CA ARG A 276 -8.31 -6.59 -16.30
C ARG A 276 -6.89 -6.19 -16.72
N MET A 277 -5.87 -6.95 -16.33
CA MET A 277 -4.47 -6.59 -16.55
C MET A 277 -3.88 -7.15 -17.85
N THR A 278 -2.82 -6.52 -18.35
CA THR A 278 -1.99 -7.16 -19.38
C THR A 278 -1.31 -8.40 -18.79
N ARG A 279 -0.98 -9.37 -19.64
CA ARG A 279 -0.29 -10.59 -19.22
C ARG A 279 1.01 -10.31 -18.47
N ALA A 280 1.82 -9.37 -18.97
CA ALA A 280 3.10 -9.06 -18.34
C ALA A 280 2.88 -8.53 -16.91
N ARG A 281 1.92 -7.62 -16.75
CA ARG A 281 1.56 -7.05 -15.46
C ARG A 281 1.08 -8.10 -14.45
N SER A 282 0.13 -8.95 -14.84
CA SER A 282 -0.41 -9.97 -13.94
C SER A 282 0.62 -11.04 -13.59
N THR A 283 1.52 -11.37 -14.52
CA THR A 283 2.65 -12.27 -14.26
C THR A 283 3.64 -11.69 -13.25
N GLY A 284 3.91 -10.37 -13.32
CA GLY A 284 4.72 -9.68 -12.32
C GLY A 284 4.07 -9.70 -10.94
N LEU A 285 2.76 -9.38 -10.87
CA LEU A 285 2.01 -9.36 -9.61
C LEU A 285 1.95 -10.75 -8.97
N ARG A 286 1.69 -11.77 -9.77
CA ARG A 286 1.68 -13.15 -9.30
C ARG A 286 3.03 -13.55 -8.72
N LYS A 287 4.14 -13.18 -9.39
CA LYS A 287 5.48 -13.45 -8.88
C LYS A 287 5.72 -12.80 -7.52
N TRP A 288 5.32 -11.53 -7.34
CA TRP A 288 5.45 -10.84 -6.07
C TRP A 288 4.54 -11.44 -4.97
N HIS A 289 3.32 -11.91 -5.30
CA HIS A 289 2.50 -12.67 -4.34
C HIS A 289 3.22 -13.95 -3.91
N ASP A 290 3.76 -14.71 -4.86
CA ASP A 290 4.41 -16.00 -4.63
C ASP A 290 5.71 -15.88 -3.82
N ASP A 291 6.64 -14.98 -4.19
CA ASP A 291 7.97 -14.88 -3.56
C ASP A 291 8.08 -13.81 -2.46
N GLY A 292 7.20 -12.80 -2.51
CA GLY A 292 7.18 -11.66 -1.59
C GLY A 292 8.31 -10.67 -1.75
N LEU A 293 8.96 -10.61 -2.91
CA LEU A 293 10.15 -9.79 -3.11
C LEU A 293 9.86 -8.63 -4.06
N LEU A 294 9.96 -7.39 -3.56
CA LEU A 294 9.91 -6.21 -4.41
C LEU A 294 11.24 -6.06 -5.15
N LEU A 295 11.35 -6.75 -6.28
CA LEU A 295 12.56 -6.84 -7.09
C LEU A 295 12.21 -6.88 -8.58
N PRO A 296 13.15 -6.48 -9.46
CA PRO A 296 13.00 -6.73 -10.89
C PRO A 296 12.70 -8.21 -11.18
N TYR A 297 11.82 -8.46 -12.15
CA TYR A 297 11.31 -9.80 -12.44
C TYR A 297 12.42 -10.80 -12.75
N GLY A 298 13.47 -10.36 -13.47
CA GLY A 298 14.62 -11.18 -13.85
C GLY A 298 15.73 -11.30 -12.80
N HIS A 299 15.63 -10.60 -11.66
CA HIS A 299 16.71 -10.57 -10.67
C HIS A 299 16.81 -11.93 -9.91
N PRO A 300 18.01 -12.44 -9.58
CA PRO A 300 18.16 -13.66 -8.80
C PRO A 300 17.50 -13.58 -7.42
N ARG A 301 16.95 -14.70 -6.92
CA ARG A 301 16.31 -14.76 -5.59
C ARG A 301 17.12 -15.52 -4.54
N ASP A 302 18.17 -16.21 -4.96
CA ASP A 302 18.93 -17.18 -4.14
C ASP A 302 19.58 -16.54 -2.89
N GLY A 303 19.84 -15.22 -2.91
CA GLY A 303 20.41 -14.48 -1.78
C GLY A 303 19.38 -13.86 -0.83
N PHE A 304 18.08 -14.08 -1.03
CA PHE A 304 17.00 -13.49 -0.22
C PHE A 304 16.45 -14.55 0.76
N ASP A 305 17.29 -14.92 1.72
CA ASP A 305 17.09 -16.05 2.63
C ASP A 305 16.63 -15.64 4.04
N THR A 306 16.70 -14.36 4.37
CA THR A 306 16.41 -13.86 5.72
C THR A 306 15.02 -13.24 5.75
N LEU A 307 14.15 -13.75 6.63
CA LEU A 307 12.81 -13.19 6.83
C LEU A 307 12.90 -11.75 7.34
N ASN A 308 12.06 -10.89 6.80
CA ASN A 308 11.91 -9.53 7.29
C ASN A 308 11.09 -9.54 8.59
N SER A 309 11.74 -9.21 9.70
CA SER A 309 11.17 -9.21 11.04
C SER A 309 10.01 -8.22 11.20
N LEU A 310 9.89 -7.20 10.33
CA LEU A 310 8.71 -6.33 10.32
C LEU A 310 7.42 -7.08 9.96
N PHE A 311 7.52 -8.12 9.13
CA PHE A 311 6.39 -8.96 8.73
C PHE A 311 6.29 -10.25 9.57
N PHE A 312 7.42 -10.84 9.95
CA PHE A 312 7.47 -12.22 10.49
C PHE A 312 8.03 -12.32 11.92
N MET A 313 7.75 -11.35 12.79
CA MET A 313 8.19 -11.46 14.19
C MET A 313 7.55 -12.66 14.93
N ALA A 314 6.25 -12.90 14.71
CA ALA A 314 5.46 -14.02 15.22
C ALA A 314 4.19 -14.22 14.35
N ARG A 315 3.55 -15.40 14.43
CA ARG A 315 2.31 -15.76 13.69
C ARG A 315 1.27 -14.64 13.68
N SER A 316 0.89 -14.17 14.87
CA SER A 316 -0.16 -13.17 15.09
C SER A 316 0.24 -11.73 14.74
N THR A 317 1.45 -11.51 14.23
CA THR A 317 2.00 -10.15 14.04
C THR A 317 2.27 -9.79 12.59
N TYR A 318 1.95 -10.72 11.67
CA TYR A 318 1.91 -10.41 10.25
C TYR A 318 0.83 -9.35 10.00
N PRO A 319 1.17 -8.20 9.37
CA PRO A 319 0.19 -7.15 9.12
C PRO A 319 -0.88 -7.64 8.14
N ILE A 320 -2.14 -7.58 8.56
CA ILE A 320 -3.28 -8.00 7.75
C ILE A 320 -3.30 -7.19 6.45
N GLY A 321 -3.32 -7.87 5.31
CA GLY A 321 -3.34 -7.27 3.99
C GLY A 321 -1.99 -6.73 3.51
N ALA A 322 -0.88 -7.15 4.11
CA ALA A 322 0.44 -6.85 3.61
C ALA A 322 0.70 -7.42 2.20
N THR A 323 -0.09 -8.41 1.74
CA THR A 323 -0.08 -8.86 0.34
C THR A 323 -0.92 -8.00 -0.60
N ALA A 324 -1.64 -6.98 -0.14
CA ALA A 324 -2.18 -5.98 -1.04
C ALA A 324 -1.02 -5.24 -1.73
N GLU A 325 -1.22 -4.76 -2.94
CA GLU A 325 -0.11 -4.24 -3.74
C GLU A 325 0.30 -2.81 -3.33
N PRO A 326 1.56 -2.57 -2.92
CA PRO A 326 1.99 -1.27 -2.37
C PRO A 326 2.20 -0.17 -3.42
N LEU A 327 1.90 -0.43 -4.71
CA LEU A 327 2.07 0.57 -5.77
C LEU A 327 1.24 1.84 -5.52
N SER A 328 0.10 1.74 -4.83
CA SER A 328 -0.78 2.88 -4.55
C SER A 328 -0.12 3.96 -3.70
N GLU A 329 0.90 3.62 -2.91
CA GLU A 329 1.61 4.56 -2.05
C GLU A 329 2.44 5.60 -2.82
N TRP A 330 2.69 5.35 -4.11
CA TRP A 330 3.54 6.21 -4.94
C TRP A 330 2.82 6.65 -6.20
N PRO A 331 3.16 7.81 -6.78
CA PRO A 331 2.49 8.28 -7.98
C PRO A 331 2.68 7.31 -9.15
N MET A 332 1.69 7.22 -10.03
CA MET A 332 1.71 6.37 -11.22
C MET A 332 2.87 6.67 -12.19
N GLU A 333 3.60 7.77 -11.98
CA GLU A 333 4.86 8.11 -12.65
C GLU A 333 5.94 7.02 -12.48
N VAL A 334 5.83 6.17 -11.45
CA VAL A 334 6.63 4.94 -11.31
C VAL A 334 6.61 4.10 -12.60
N LEU A 335 5.47 4.02 -13.30
CA LEU A 335 5.35 3.23 -14.53
C LEU A 335 6.08 3.87 -15.72
N ASP A 336 6.47 5.13 -15.63
CA ASP A 336 7.22 5.86 -16.65
C ASP A 336 8.73 5.83 -16.42
N TYR A 337 9.21 5.22 -15.32
CA TYR A 337 10.63 5.05 -15.07
C TYR A 337 11.32 4.31 -16.21
N ASP A 338 12.42 4.87 -16.72
CA ASP A 338 13.17 4.31 -17.83
C ASP A 338 13.93 3.06 -17.37
N TYR A 339 13.50 1.91 -17.86
CA TYR A 339 14.03 0.61 -17.45
C TYR A 339 14.07 -0.36 -18.63
N ALA A 340 15.16 -1.12 -18.71
CA ALA A 340 15.44 -2.01 -19.83
C ALA A 340 14.35 -3.06 -20.08
N ALA A 341 13.58 -3.45 -19.06
CA ALA A 341 12.39 -4.28 -19.19
C ALA A 341 11.12 -3.43 -19.00
N PRO A 342 10.55 -2.84 -20.07
CA PRO A 342 9.55 -1.77 -19.93
C PRO A 342 8.20 -2.24 -19.36
N ASN A 343 7.91 -3.55 -19.35
CA ASN A 343 6.70 -4.09 -18.72
C ASN A 343 6.93 -4.62 -17.30
N ASP A 344 8.16 -4.56 -16.78
CA ASP A 344 8.49 -4.98 -15.41
C ASP A 344 8.14 -3.87 -14.40
N VAL A 345 6.90 -3.88 -13.93
CA VAL A 345 6.38 -2.89 -12.98
C VAL A 345 7.13 -2.90 -11.65
N TYR A 346 7.51 -4.08 -11.15
CA TYR A 346 8.23 -4.20 -9.87
C TYR A 346 9.69 -3.78 -10.00
N GLY A 347 10.33 -4.07 -11.14
CA GLY A 347 11.64 -3.51 -11.45
C GLY A 347 11.61 -1.98 -11.56
N LYS A 348 10.61 -1.43 -12.25
CA LYS A 348 10.41 0.03 -12.33
C LYS A 348 10.18 0.66 -10.95
N MET A 349 9.30 0.09 -10.14
CA MET A 349 9.06 0.54 -8.76
C MET A 349 10.35 0.51 -7.93
N PHE A 350 11.08 -0.60 -7.96
CA PHE A 350 12.33 -0.73 -7.22
C PHE A 350 13.34 0.37 -7.56
N PHE A 351 13.65 0.54 -8.86
CA PHE A 351 14.66 1.52 -9.27
C PHE A 351 14.17 2.97 -9.16
N TYR A 352 12.89 3.24 -9.43
CA TYR A 352 12.28 4.54 -9.19
C TYR A 352 12.44 4.95 -7.72
N LEU A 353 12.06 4.07 -6.79
CA LEU A 353 12.15 4.35 -5.36
C LEU A 353 13.59 4.48 -4.90
N ARG A 354 14.50 3.63 -5.40
CA ARG A 354 15.91 3.72 -5.04
C ARG A 354 16.48 5.09 -5.40
N ASP A 355 16.22 5.55 -6.62
CA ASP A 355 16.73 6.82 -7.10
C ASP A 355 16.05 8.00 -6.38
N LEU A 356 14.74 7.91 -6.10
CA LEU A 356 13.99 8.90 -5.29
C LEU A 356 14.57 9.03 -3.88
N LEU A 357 14.78 7.92 -3.18
CA LEU A 357 15.34 7.89 -1.83
C LEU A 357 16.80 8.38 -1.80
N VAL A 358 17.59 8.12 -2.84
CA VAL A 358 18.95 8.69 -2.98
C VAL A 358 18.89 10.21 -3.16
N ARG A 359 17.97 10.73 -3.99
CA ARG A 359 17.79 12.19 -4.17
C ARG A 359 17.29 12.85 -2.90
N PHE A 360 16.35 12.22 -2.20
CA PHE A 360 15.88 12.67 -0.89
C PHE A 360 17.04 12.84 0.10
N GLN A 361 17.88 11.80 0.29
CA GLN A 361 19.06 11.85 1.16
C GLN A 361 20.00 13.01 0.80
N ARG A 362 20.30 13.19 -0.49
CA ARG A 362 21.15 14.30 -0.97
C ARG A 362 20.54 15.67 -0.72
N ARG A 363 19.21 15.77 -0.72
CA ARG A 363 18.49 17.03 -0.51
C ARG A 363 18.42 17.39 0.97
N VAL A 364 18.09 16.43 1.85
CA VAL A 364 18.06 16.67 3.30
C VAL A 364 19.44 16.98 3.88
N ALA A 365 20.51 16.51 3.24
CA ALA A 365 21.87 16.91 3.60
C ALA A 365 22.16 18.41 3.35
N LYS A 366 21.33 19.11 2.54
CA LYS A 366 21.56 20.50 2.14
C LYS A 366 20.58 21.51 2.75
N ILE A 367 19.45 21.06 3.29
CA ILE A 367 18.41 21.94 3.83
C ILE A 367 18.16 21.59 5.30
N PRO A 368 17.88 22.57 6.18
CA PRO A 368 17.56 22.28 7.57
C PRO A 368 16.23 21.51 7.69
N VAL A 369 16.25 20.32 8.29
CA VAL A 369 15.06 19.50 8.59
C VAL A 369 15.04 19.17 10.08
N LYS A 370 13.96 19.57 10.76
CA LYS A 370 13.69 19.27 12.16
C LYS A 370 12.48 18.36 12.22
N LEU A 371 12.71 17.08 12.46
CA LEU A 371 11.67 16.06 12.49
C LEU A 371 11.30 15.69 13.92
N GLN A 372 10.00 15.51 14.15
CA GLN A 372 9.47 14.91 15.36
C GLN A 372 8.64 13.68 14.99
N LEU A 373 8.92 12.53 15.62
CA LEU A 373 8.20 11.27 15.43
C LEU A 373 7.47 10.85 16.71
N THR A 374 6.20 10.49 16.55
CA THR A 374 5.23 10.37 17.62
C THR A 374 4.25 9.25 17.26
N CYS A 375 3.58 8.67 18.25
CA CYS A 375 2.61 7.59 18.03
C CYS A 375 1.41 7.72 18.96
N GLU A 376 0.57 8.73 18.74
CA GLU A 376 -0.57 9.03 19.61
C GLU A 376 -1.91 8.84 18.89
N PRO A 377 -2.96 8.36 19.59
CA PRO A 377 -4.32 8.35 19.06
C PRO A 377 -4.76 9.76 18.67
N GLY A 378 -5.41 9.91 17.51
CA GLY A 378 -5.75 11.21 16.95
C GLY A 378 -6.50 12.15 17.90
N GLY A 379 -7.42 11.63 18.73
CA GLY A 379 -8.18 12.43 19.71
C GLY A 379 -7.33 13.08 20.81
N ASN A 380 -6.13 12.55 21.09
CA ASN A 380 -5.24 13.07 22.13
C ASN A 380 -4.20 14.07 21.58
N LEU A 381 -4.17 14.28 20.26
CA LEU A 381 -3.20 15.17 19.63
C LEU A 381 -3.16 16.56 20.29
N PRO A 382 -4.28 17.27 20.57
CA PRO A 382 -4.24 18.62 21.14
C PRO A 382 -3.67 18.69 22.55
N GLU A 383 -3.89 17.65 23.36
CA GLU A 383 -3.33 17.58 24.72
C GLU A 383 -1.83 17.27 24.69
N TRP A 384 -1.41 16.53 23.66
CA TRP A 384 -0.01 16.17 23.46
C TRP A 384 0.79 17.30 22.77
N LEU A 385 0.13 18.15 21.98
CA LEU A 385 0.71 19.27 21.24
C LEU A 385 1.51 20.30 22.05
N PRO A 386 1.12 20.71 23.27
CA PRO A 386 1.97 21.54 24.14
C PRO A 386 3.32 20.89 24.49
N SER A 387 3.43 19.57 24.36
CA SER A 387 4.68 18.80 24.55
C SER A 387 5.57 18.81 23.30
N LEU A 388 4.99 19.16 22.13
CA LEU A 388 5.72 19.38 20.88
C LEU A 388 6.65 20.59 21.00
N ARG A 389 7.82 20.49 20.38
CA ARG A 389 8.80 21.60 20.33
C ARG A 389 8.41 22.68 19.32
N PHE A 390 7.35 22.46 18.53
CA PHE A 390 6.87 23.42 17.56
C PHE A 390 6.06 24.50 18.28
N ARG A 391 6.63 25.70 18.36
CA ARG A 391 6.04 26.88 19.01
C ARG A 391 4.92 27.54 18.18
N ARG A 392 4.55 26.96 17.03
CA ARG A 392 3.64 27.57 16.05
C ARG A 392 2.74 26.51 15.43
N GLU A 393 1.59 26.97 14.96
CA GLU A 393 0.66 26.24 14.10
C GLU A 393 1.34 25.76 12.81
N PHE A 394 0.69 24.86 12.10
CA PHE A 394 1.21 24.19 10.91
C PHE A 394 0.78 24.91 9.62
N ASP A 395 1.73 25.08 8.71
CA ASP A 395 1.50 25.60 7.36
C ASP A 395 0.93 24.51 6.43
N ARG A 396 1.24 23.24 6.68
CA ARG A 396 0.70 22.09 5.95
C ARG A 396 0.27 21.00 6.92
N ILE A 397 -0.96 20.54 6.80
CA ILE A 397 -1.46 19.37 7.55
C ILE A 397 -1.96 18.35 6.54
N GLU A 398 -1.45 17.12 6.58
CA GLU A 398 -1.99 15.99 5.83
C GLU A 398 -2.59 14.99 6.82
N VAL A 399 -3.91 14.81 6.73
CA VAL A 399 -4.67 14.07 7.74
C VAL A 399 -4.83 12.58 7.41
N GLY A 400 -4.45 12.15 6.20
CA GLY A 400 -4.58 10.79 5.71
C GLY A 400 -6.00 10.22 5.85
N PRO A 401 -6.15 8.95 6.28
CA PRO A 401 -7.46 8.31 6.39
C PRO A 401 -8.32 8.86 7.54
N PHE A 402 -7.77 9.75 8.37
CA PHE A 402 -8.47 10.29 9.53
C PHE A 402 -9.73 11.05 9.13
N TRP A 403 -9.74 11.68 7.94
CA TRP A 403 -10.92 12.34 7.41
C TRP A 403 -12.08 11.37 7.20
N ASP A 404 -11.85 10.26 6.47
CA ASP A 404 -12.91 9.28 6.26
C ASP A 404 -13.27 8.60 7.58
N GLN A 405 -12.33 8.29 8.47
CA GLN A 405 -12.64 7.64 9.74
C GLN A 405 -13.44 8.54 10.70
N HIS A 406 -13.09 9.83 10.77
CA HIS A 406 -13.58 10.77 11.77
C HIS A 406 -13.67 12.21 11.22
N PRO A 407 -14.55 12.52 10.25
CA PRO A 407 -14.57 13.83 9.58
C PRO A 407 -14.88 14.99 10.55
N PHE A 408 -15.78 14.75 11.50
CA PHE A 408 -16.15 15.73 12.53
C PHE A 408 -14.97 16.05 13.47
N LEU A 409 -14.35 15.02 14.05
CA LEU A 409 -13.19 15.19 14.92
C LEU A 409 -12.01 15.81 14.16
N THR A 410 -11.78 15.42 12.91
CA THR A 410 -10.75 16.02 12.03
C THR A 410 -10.86 17.54 12.01
N LEU A 411 -12.04 18.08 11.71
CA LEU A 411 -12.22 19.54 11.63
C LEU A 411 -12.05 20.21 12.99
N VAL A 412 -12.59 19.63 14.06
CA VAL A 412 -12.43 20.19 15.41
C VAL A 412 -10.95 20.24 15.78
N LEU A 413 -10.21 19.14 15.61
CA LEU A 413 -8.79 19.07 15.95
C LEU A 413 -7.99 20.11 15.18
N PHE A 414 -8.06 20.08 13.85
CA PHE A 414 -7.13 20.84 13.02
C PHE A 414 -7.53 22.31 12.85
N SER A 415 -8.74 22.72 13.26
CA SER A 415 -9.09 24.15 13.38
C SER A 415 -8.19 24.93 14.33
N ARG A 416 -7.53 24.26 15.29
CA ARG A 416 -6.57 24.86 16.23
C ARG A 416 -5.12 24.71 15.83
N LEU A 417 -4.85 23.88 14.84
CA LEU A 417 -3.49 23.47 14.47
C LEU A 417 -3.07 24.03 13.13
N LEU A 418 -4.02 24.32 12.26
CA LEU A 418 -3.76 24.95 10.99
C LEU A 418 -3.49 26.44 11.22
N ARG A 419 -2.43 26.94 10.58
CA ARG A 419 -2.07 28.35 10.64
C ARG A 419 -3.12 29.21 9.95
N HIS A 420 -3.43 30.38 10.53
CA HIS A 420 -4.40 31.32 9.95
C HIS A 420 -3.92 31.89 8.60
N GLU A 421 -4.86 32.15 7.68
CA GLU A 421 -4.53 32.64 6.33
C GLU A 421 -3.89 34.03 6.31
N ASP A 422 -4.16 34.84 7.32
CA ASP A 422 -3.53 36.16 7.49
C ASP A 422 -2.03 36.06 7.81
N GLU A 423 -1.60 34.95 8.41
CA GLU A 423 -0.18 34.68 8.67
C GLU A 423 0.51 33.96 7.52
N ASN A 424 -0.18 32.99 6.91
CA ASN A 424 0.28 32.31 5.72
C ASN A 424 -0.91 32.02 4.79
N PRO A 425 -1.06 32.73 3.66
CA PRO A 425 -2.20 32.54 2.75
C PRO A 425 -2.21 31.17 2.07
N PHE A 426 -1.09 30.45 2.11
CA PHE A 426 -0.94 29.10 1.57
C PHE A 426 -1.14 28.00 2.61
N ALA A 427 -1.36 28.37 3.88
CA ALA A 427 -1.65 27.40 4.93
C ALA A 427 -2.83 26.52 4.53
N THR A 428 -2.62 25.19 4.54
CA THR A 428 -3.59 24.24 4.01
C THR A 428 -3.62 22.95 4.81
N MET A 429 -4.82 22.54 5.24
CA MET A 429 -5.09 21.17 5.67
C MET A 429 -5.65 20.37 4.49
N LEU A 430 -5.00 19.25 4.19
CA LEU A 430 -5.31 18.32 3.12
C LEU A 430 -6.10 17.16 3.69
N ALA A 431 -7.32 16.97 3.19
CA ALA A 431 -8.18 15.85 3.51
C ALA A 431 -8.50 15.04 2.26
N LEU A 432 -8.37 13.72 2.36
CA LEU A 432 -8.70 12.79 1.30
C LEU A 432 -9.98 12.04 1.65
N THR A 433 -10.87 11.85 0.67
CA THR A 433 -12.06 11.02 0.85
C THR A 433 -12.34 10.10 -0.32
N ARG A 434 -12.57 8.82 0.00
CA ARG A 434 -13.12 7.81 -0.92
C ARG A 434 -14.62 7.61 -0.71
N ASP A 435 -15.20 8.11 0.37
CA ASP A 435 -16.65 8.02 0.60
C ASP A 435 -17.46 8.70 -0.50
N THR A 436 -16.90 9.74 -1.14
CA THR A 436 -17.51 10.37 -2.31
C THR A 436 -17.72 9.43 -3.51
N VAL A 437 -17.05 8.27 -3.53
CA VAL A 437 -17.10 7.30 -4.61
C VAL A 437 -17.57 5.91 -4.18
N THR A 438 -17.47 5.57 -2.89
CA THR A 438 -17.91 4.28 -2.32
C THR A 438 -19.28 4.37 -1.64
N HIS A 439 -19.71 5.55 -1.18
CA HIS A 439 -20.94 5.66 -0.41
C HIS A 439 -22.19 5.54 -1.30
N GLY A 440 -23.08 4.61 -0.93
CA GLY A 440 -24.34 4.34 -1.64
C GLY A 440 -25.38 5.44 -1.42
N MET A 441 -25.36 6.49 -2.25
CA MET A 441 -26.39 7.52 -2.20
C MET A 441 -27.68 7.10 -2.90
N ARG A 442 -28.79 7.00 -2.16
CA ARG A 442 -30.12 6.68 -2.73
C ARG A 442 -30.50 7.59 -3.90
N CYS A 443 -30.16 8.88 -3.84
CA CYS A 443 -30.46 9.84 -4.91
C CYS A 443 -29.67 9.60 -6.21
N MET A 444 -28.63 8.76 -6.18
CA MET A 444 -27.79 8.41 -7.34
C MET A 444 -28.12 7.02 -7.90
N GLN A 445 -29.09 6.30 -7.32
CA GLN A 445 -29.44 4.94 -7.72
C GLN A 445 -29.85 4.86 -9.21
N GLY A 446 -30.65 5.81 -9.69
CA GLY A 446 -31.05 5.86 -11.10
C GLY A 446 -29.88 6.10 -12.07
N ASP A 447 -28.85 6.84 -11.65
CA ASP A 447 -27.63 7.00 -12.45
C ASP A 447 -26.85 5.68 -12.55
N LEU A 448 -26.74 4.94 -11.44
CA LEU A 448 -26.07 3.63 -11.40
C LEU A 448 -26.83 2.58 -12.23
N GLU A 449 -28.17 2.58 -12.17
CA GLU A 449 -29.01 1.72 -13.00
C GLU A 449 -28.88 2.04 -14.49
N SER A 450 -28.81 3.32 -14.85
CA SER A 450 -28.52 3.71 -16.23
C SER A 450 -27.13 3.26 -16.69
N GLU A 451 -26.11 3.35 -15.82
CA GLU A 451 -24.76 2.88 -16.13
C GLU A 451 -24.71 1.35 -16.31
N LYS A 452 -25.50 0.59 -15.54
CA LYS A 452 -25.63 -0.87 -15.73
C LYS A 452 -26.11 -1.21 -17.16
N LEU A 453 -26.99 -0.39 -17.75
CA LEU A 453 -27.43 -0.58 -19.14
C LEU A 453 -26.30 -0.31 -20.15
N ASP A 454 -25.35 0.58 -19.82
CA ASP A 454 -24.19 0.91 -20.66
C ASP A 454 -23.18 -0.25 -20.80
N MET A 455 -23.36 -1.33 -20.03
CA MET A 455 -22.66 -2.60 -20.27
C MET A 455 -23.00 -3.17 -21.65
N CYS A 456 -24.27 -3.06 -22.07
CA CYS A 456 -24.80 -3.72 -23.27
C CYS A 456 -25.03 -2.76 -24.45
N ARG A 457 -24.81 -1.45 -24.27
CA ARG A 457 -24.99 -0.44 -25.33
C ARG A 457 -23.79 0.50 -25.45
N PRO A 458 -23.60 1.13 -26.63
CA PRO A 458 -22.58 2.17 -26.81
C PRO A 458 -22.79 3.37 -25.87
N THR A 459 -21.68 4.02 -25.52
CA THR A 459 -21.63 5.23 -24.67
C THR A 459 -21.30 6.50 -25.45
N ASP A 460 -21.03 6.37 -26.75
CA ASP A 460 -20.56 7.44 -27.64
C ASP A 460 -19.25 8.08 -27.15
N THR A 461 -18.38 7.25 -26.56
CA THR A 461 -17.05 7.66 -26.11
C THR A 461 -15.99 6.70 -26.65
N VAL A 462 -14.71 7.09 -26.54
CA VAL A 462 -13.59 6.21 -26.94
C VAL A 462 -13.55 4.90 -26.13
N LEU A 463 -14.29 4.81 -25.01
CA LEU A 463 -14.43 3.57 -24.26
C LEU A 463 -14.99 2.44 -25.14
N ASP A 464 -15.91 2.73 -26.07
CA ASP A 464 -16.52 1.71 -26.92
C ASP A 464 -15.50 1.05 -27.88
N GLU A 465 -14.38 1.74 -28.18
CA GLU A 465 -13.27 1.18 -28.94
C GLU A 465 -12.34 0.32 -28.06
N TYR A 466 -12.10 0.73 -26.81
CA TYR A 466 -11.14 0.08 -25.90
C TYR A 466 -11.73 -1.09 -25.11
N ALA A 467 -13.03 -1.02 -24.83
CA ALA A 467 -13.84 -2.02 -24.16
C ALA A 467 -15.27 -1.93 -24.73
N PRO A 468 -15.57 -2.62 -25.85
CA PRO A 468 -16.88 -2.59 -26.49
C PRO A 468 -18.01 -3.11 -25.58
N PRO A 469 -19.27 -2.76 -25.89
CA PRO A 469 -20.43 -3.37 -25.25
C PRO A 469 -20.41 -4.90 -25.30
N VAL A 470 -20.96 -5.52 -24.27
CA VAL A 470 -20.97 -6.98 -24.08
C VAL A 470 -22.39 -7.52 -23.98
N ASP A 471 -22.57 -8.81 -24.25
CA ASP A 471 -23.88 -9.47 -24.12
C ASP A 471 -24.26 -9.63 -22.65
N SER A 472 -25.54 -9.49 -22.31
CA SER A 472 -26.03 -9.63 -20.94
C SER A 472 -25.90 -11.05 -20.37
N GLU A 473 -25.75 -12.05 -21.25
CA GLU A 473 -25.56 -13.46 -20.89
C GLU A 473 -24.08 -13.86 -20.77
N ASP A 474 -23.14 -12.97 -21.10
CA ASP A 474 -21.71 -13.25 -20.96
C ASP A 474 -21.33 -13.49 -19.49
N ASP A 475 -20.40 -14.41 -19.26
CA ASP A 475 -19.83 -14.67 -17.94
C ASP A 475 -19.27 -13.35 -17.33
N PRO A 476 -19.72 -12.94 -16.11
CA PRO A 476 -19.21 -11.76 -15.42
C PRO A 476 -17.69 -11.71 -15.24
N MET A 477 -17.03 -12.88 -15.27
CA MET A 477 -15.58 -13.03 -15.15
C MET A 477 -14.83 -12.98 -16.47
N LYS A 478 -15.54 -12.92 -17.60
CA LYS A 478 -14.94 -12.85 -18.93
C LYS A 478 -14.21 -11.51 -19.09
N GLY A 479 -13.01 -11.55 -19.68
CA GLY A 479 -12.10 -10.40 -19.77
C GLY A 479 -12.73 -9.14 -20.38
N ASN A 480 -13.52 -9.28 -21.45
CA ASN A 480 -14.24 -8.16 -22.06
C ASN A 480 -15.30 -7.56 -21.10
N VAL A 481 -16.02 -8.39 -20.35
CA VAL A 481 -17.04 -7.93 -19.38
C VAL A 481 -16.40 -7.16 -18.24
N VAL A 482 -15.33 -7.70 -17.64
CA VAL A 482 -14.59 -7.03 -16.56
C VAL A 482 -14.01 -5.70 -17.06
N ARG A 483 -13.40 -5.69 -18.25
CA ARG A 483 -12.83 -4.46 -18.85
C ARG A 483 -13.90 -3.42 -19.15
N ARG A 484 -15.07 -3.82 -19.67
CA ARG A 484 -16.20 -2.90 -19.90
C ARG A 484 -16.69 -2.31 -18.60
N ARG A 485 -16.92 -3.15 -17.58
CA ARG A 485 -17.41 -2.72 -16.25
C ARG A 485 -16.47 -1.70 -15.62
N ILE A 486 -15.18 -2.01 -15.50
CA ILE A 486 -14.20 -1.08 -14.92
C ILE A 486 -14.06 0.16 -15.80
N GLY A 487 -14.13 0.01 -17.12
CA GLY A 487 -14.09 1.14 -18.04
C GLY A 487 -15.24 2.13 -17.84
N LEU A 488 -16.47 1.67 -17.58
CA LEU A 488 -17.59 2.54 -17.23
C LEU A 488 -17.34 3.30 -15.93
N VAL A 489 -16.78 2.63 -14.90
CA VAL A 489 -16.39 3.26 -13.63
C VAL A 489 -15.35 4.37 -13.85
N LEU A 490 -14.39 4.18 -14.76
CA LEU A 490 -13.41 5.21 -15.12
C LEU A 490 -14.05 6.42 -15.82
N TRP A 491 -15.16 6.23 -16.56
CA TRP A 491 -15.91 7.28 -17.26
C TRP A 491 -17.04 7.90 -16.44
N ARG A 492 -17.32 7.39 -15.24
CA ARG A 492 -18.38 7.88 -14.37
C ARG A 492 -18.17 9.36 -14.02
N ASN A 493 -19.28 10.09 -13.94
CA ASN A 493 -19.26 11.51 -13.56
C ASN A 493 -19.08 11.68 -12.04
N TRP A 494 -17.86 11.44 -11.56
CA TRP A 494 -17.54 11.49 -10.13
C TRP A 494 -17.74 12.86 -9.48
N ASP A 495 -17.69 13.96 -10.24
CA ASP A 495 -18.03 15.29 -9.69
C ASP A 495 -19.50 15.38 -9.26
N LYS A 496 -20.42 14.75 -10.01
CA LYS A 496 -21.84 14.69 -9.64
C LYS A 496 -22.03 13.92 -8.33
N PHE A 497 -21.41 12.75 -8.19
CA PHE A 497 -21.48 11.92 -6.98
C PHE A 497 -20.87 12.64 -5.77
N ALA A 498 -19.65 13.15 -5.92
CA ALA A 498 -18.96 13.86 -4.84
C ALA A 498 -19.70 15.12 -4.42
N SER A 499 -20.20 15.92 -5.36
CA SER A 499 -20.95 17.14 -5.03
C SER A 499 -22.22 16.83 -4.24
N ARG A 500 -22.93 15.74 -4.56
CA ARG A 500 -24.13 15.33 -3.83
C ARG A 500 -23.80 14.86 -2.42
N PHE A 501 -22.77 14.02 -2.27
CA PHE A 501 -22.35 13.50 -0.98
C PHE A 501 -21.87 14.63 -0.05
N LEU A 502 -20.92 15.44 -0.53
CA LEU A 502 -20.33 16.52 0.25
C LEU A 502 -21.31 17.63 0.60
N SER A 503 -22.35 17.84 -0.21
CA SER A 503 -23.37 18.86 0.08
C SER A 503 -24.48 18.36 1.02
N SER A 504 -24.46 17.08 1.43
CA SER A 504 -25.52 16.48 2.25
C SER A 504 -25.39 16.91 3.72
N PRO A 505 -26.39 17.61 4.29
CA PRO A 505 -26.41 17.91 5.73
C PRO A 505 -26.52 16.65 6.59
N ALA A 506 -27.04 15.55 6.04
CA ALA A 506 -27.13 14.27 6.76
C ALA A 506 -25.75 13.62 7.03
N HIS A 507 -24.69 14.07 6.35
CA HIS A 507 -23.31 13.62 6.61
C HIS A 507 -22.43 14.72 7.19
N PHE A 508 -22.68 15.98 6.80
CA PHE A 508 -21.80 17.12 7.08
C PHE A 508 -22.53 18.28 7.75
N GLY A 509 -23.72 18.08 8.32
CA GLY A 509 -24.50 19.12 9.00
C GLY A 509 -24.12 19.36 10.46
N PHE A 510 -22.84 19.33 10.81
CA PHE A 510 -22.37 19.25 12.20
C PHE A 510 -22.91 20.35 13.13
N GLU A 511 -23.16 21.56 12.63
CA GLU A 511 -23.77 22.66 13.41
C GLU A 511 -25.14 22.29 13.98
N SER A 512 -25.88 21.42 13.28
CA SER A 512 -27.21 20.94 13.70
C SER A 512 -27.18 20.11 14.97
N LEU A 513 -26.01 19.60 15.38
CA LEU A 513 -25.85 18.84 16.63
C LEU A 513 -26.01 19.72 17.89
N MET A 514 -25.79 21.03 17.76
CA MET A 514 -25.89 21.97 18.89
C MET A 514 -27.28 22.57 19.05
N ASP A 515 -28.02 22.69 17.95
CA ASP A 515 -29.41 23.16 17.94
C ASP A 515 -30.26 22.28 17.00
N PRO A 516 -30.63 21.06 17.44
CA PRO A 516 -31.39 20.11 16.62
C PRO A 516 -32.80 20.60 16.25
N GLU A 517 -33.36 21.51 17.05
CA GLU A 517 -34.72 22.04 16.88
C GLU A 517 -34.75 23.36 16.09
N THR A 518 -33.61 23.75 15.51
CA THR A 518 -33.50 24.99 14.76
C THR A 518 -34.48 25.03 13.59
N THR A 519 -35.08 26.20 13.36
CA THR A 519 -35.98 26.43 12.20
C THR A 519 -35.20 26.82 10.94
N VAL A 520 -33.88 26.99 11.06
CA VAL A 520 -32.97 27.30 9.96
C VAL A 520 -32.69 26.04 9.15
N GLU A 521 -32.62 26.16 7.83
CA GLU A 521 -32.26 25.07 6.93
C GLU A 521 -30.90 24.45 7.31
N HIS A 522 -30.86 23.13 7.56
CA HIS A 522 -29.63 22.39 7.80
C HIS A 522 -28.72 22.43 6.57
N ARG A 523 -27.45 22.81 6.75
CA ARG A 523 -26.47 22.96 5.66
C ARG A 523 -25.22 22.15 5.92
N SER A 524 -24.56 21.75 4.85
CA SER A 524 -23.27 21.07 4.93
C SER A 524 -22.15 22.07 5.25
N ILE A 525 -21.29 21.71 6.19
CA ILE A 525 -20.08 22.47 6.54
C ILE A 525 -19.08 22.57 5.39
N ILE A 526 -19.21 21.76 4.34
CA ILE A 526 -18.41 21.90 3.12
C ILE A 526 -18.72 23.23 2.42
N GLN A 527 -19.94 23.76 2.60
CA GLN A 527 -20.41 24.99 1.99
C GLN A 527 -20.32 26.18 2.94
N THR A 528 -20.59 25.97 4.24
CA THR A 528 -20.65 27.06 5.23
C THR A 528 -19.34 27.27 5.99
N GLY A 529 -18.42 26.29 5.95
CA GLY A 529 -17.27 26.25 6.85
C GLY A 529 -17.62 25.68 8.22
N PHE A 530 -16.61 25.53 9.08
CA PHE A 530 -16.76 25.04 10.45
C PHE A 530 -15.59 25.46 11.32
N LEU A 531 -15.84 26.09 12.47
CA LEU A 531 -14.79 26.58 13.40
C LEU A 531 -13.70 27.40 12.71
N GLY A 532 -14.10 28.30 11.82
CA GLY A 532 -13.19 29.15 11.04
C GLY A 532 -12.51 28.44 9.86
N LEU A 533 -12.64 27.12 9.73
CA LEU A 533 -12.17 26.39 8.56
C LEU A 533 -13.16 26.54 7.40
N ALA A 534 -12.63 26.72 6.20
CA ALA A 534 -13.42 26.73 4.96
C ALA A 534 -12.71 25.92 3.87
N VAL A 535 -13.49 25.20 3.05
CA VAL A 535 -12.96 24.51 1.87
C VAL A 535 -12.54 25.53 0.82
N ARG A 536 -11.33 25.40 0.30
CA ARG A 536 -10.84 26.20 -0.82
C ARG A 536 -11.61 25.84 -2.09
N GLU A 537 -12.22 26.86 -2.70
CA GLU A 537 -12.83 26.69 -4.04
C GLU A 537 -11.79 26.29 -5.08
N LYS A 538 -10.62 26.97 -5.06
CA LYS A 538 -9.47 26.66 -5.92
C LYS A 538 -8.37 26.04 -5.09
N GLN A 539 -8.03 24.80 -5.41
CA GLN A 539 -6.93 24.07 -4.79
C GLN A 539 -5.58 24.60 -5.24
N ILE A 540 -4.63 24.65 -4.30
CA ILE A 540 -3.28 25.21 -4.45
C ILE A 540 -2.18 24.18 -4.21
N ILE A 541 -2.48 23.00 -3.64
CA ILE A 541 -1.49 21.94 -3.43
C ILE A 541 -1.66 20.84 -4.48
N THR A 542 -2.87 20.29 -4.57
CA THR A 542 -3.17 19.17 -5.48
C THR A 542 -4.39 19.46 -6.35
N ARG A 543 -4.68 18.56 -7.30
CA ARG A 543 -5.94 18.60 -8.06
C ARG A 543 -7.03 17.94 -7.24
N ARG A 544 -8.29 18.32 -7.47
CA ARG A 544 -9.45 17.70 -6.80
C ARG A 544 -9.51 16.19 -6.99
N TRP A 545 -9.04 15.73 -8.15
CA TRP A 545 -8.97 14.32 -8.55
C TRP A 545 -7.61 14.07 -9.22
N PRO A 546 -6.51 13.92 -8.46
CA PRO A 546 -5.19 13.76 -9.05
C PRO A 546 -5.04 12.39 -9.71
N ASN A 547 -5.82 11.41 -9.25
CA ASN A 547 -5.83 10.03 -9.73
C ASN A 547 -7.12 9.70 -10.52
N ARG A 548 -7.54 10.59 -11.42
CA ARG A 548 -8.69 10.35 -12.31
C ARG A 548 -8.26 10.44 -13.78
N LEU A 549 -8.55 9.39 -14.55
CA LEU A 549 -8.22 9.34 -15.98
C LEU A 549 -9.12 10.27 -16.82
N VAL A 550 -10.43 10.24 -16.56
CA VAL A 550 -11.44 10.89 -17.40
C VAL A 550 -12.22 11.90 -16.58
N HIS A 551 -12.09 13.18 -16.93
CA HIS A 551 -12.79 14.29 -16.30
C HIS A 551 -14.08 14.66 -17.04
N SER A 552 -14.15 14.38 -18.34
CA SER A 552 -15.31 14.65 -19.19
C SER A 552 -15.53 13.56 -20.23
N LYS A 553 -16.78 13.38 -20.69
CA LYS A 553 -17.11 12.48 -21.83
C LYS A 553 -16.35 12.83 -23.12
N LYS A 554 -15.84 14.07 -23.24
CA LYS A 554 -15.06 14.53 -24.39
C LYS A 554 -13.59 14.11 -24.33
N ASP A 555 -13.11 13.65 -23.18
CA ASP A 555 -11.72 13.24 -23.04
C ASP A 555 -11.46 11.99 -23.87
N LYS A 556 -10.29 11.95 -24.51
CA LYS A 556 -9.85 10.85 -25.36
C LYS A 556 -8.50 10.33 -24.87
N PRO A 557 -8.45 9.71 -23.68
CA PRO A 557 -7.20 9.11 -23.19
C PRO A 557 -6.71 8.06 -24.19
N SER A 558 -5.40 7.83 -24.23
CA SER A 558 -4.83 6.80 -25.10
C SER A 558 -5.18 5.40 -24.59
N LEU A 559 -5.15 4.39 -25.48
CA LEU A 559 -5.28 2.98 -25.07
C LEU A 559 -4.20 2.58 -24.05
N ARG A 560 -3.00 3.21 -24.12
CA ARG A 560 -1.94 3.02 -23.13
C ARG A 560 -2.39 3.49 -21.76
N ASP A 561 -2.95 4.70 -21.66
CA ASP A 561 -3.40 5.25 -20.38
C ASP A 561 -4.58 4.44 -19.82
N PHE A 562 -5.56 4.09 -20.66
CA PHE A 562 -6.65 3.20 -20.27
C PHE A 562 -6.14 1.88 -19.65
N ASN A 563 -5.18 1.23 -20.30
CA ASN A 563 -4.59 0.00 -19.77
C ASN A 563 -3.75 0.21 -18.50
N ARG A 564 -3.10 1.37 -18.33
CA ARG A 564 -2.40 1.72 -17.08
C ARG A 564 -3.40 1.77 -15.91
N TRP A 565 -4.50 2.48 -16.10
CA TRP A 565 -5.57 2.61 -15.09
C TRP A 565 -6.25 1.29 -14.76
N LEU A 566 -6.59 0.48 -15.76
CA LEU A 566 -7.12 -0.87 -15.56
C LEU A 566 -6.17 -1.78 -14.76
N SER A 567 -4.87 -1.48 -14.77
CA SER A 567 -3.84 -2.27 -14.10
C SER A 567 -3.37 -1.73 -12.74
N TRP A 568 -3.87 -0.56 -12.36
CA TRP A 568 -3.51 0.08 -11.08
C TRP A 568 -4.28 -0.59 -9.93
N PRO A 569 -3.69 -0.72 -8.73
CA PRO A 569 -4.41 -1.30 -7.59
C PRO A 569 -5.53 -0.38 -7.06
N ALA A 570 -5.33 0.94 -7.06
CA ALA A 570 -6.34 1.92 -6.64
C ALA A 570 -7.15 2.44 -7.84
N MET A 571 -8.16 1.67 -8.28
CA MET A 571 -8.94 2.01 -9.49
C MET A 571 -10.01 3.09 -9.27
N LEU A 572 -10.47 3.25 -8.02
CA LEU A 572 -11.42 4.29 -7.68
C LEU A 572 -10.68 5.62 -7.48
N PRO A 573 -11.17 6.73 -8.08
CA PRO A 573 -10.53 8.01 -7.90
C PRO A 573 -10.76 8.52 -6.48
N GLU A 574 -9.85 9.35 -6.01
CA GLU A 574 -9.86 9.87 -4.65
C GLU A 574 -10.10 11.38 -4.69
N ARG A 575 -11.03 11.85 -3.86
CA ARG A 575 -11.38 13.27 -3.80
C ARG A 575 -10.54 13.97 -2.75
N TRP A 576 -9.73 14.92 -3.17
CA TRP A 576 -9.01 15.80 -2.25
C TRP A 576 -9.85 17.04 -1.91
N LEU A 577 -9.80 17.43 -0.65
CA LEU A 577 -10.35 18.66 -0.09
C LEU A 577 -9.20 19.44 0.54
N GLU A 578 -9.12 20.73 0.21
CA GLU A 578 -8.14 21.62 0.81
C GLU A 578 -8.88 22.60 1.70
N TRP A 579 -8.53 22.64 2.97
CA TRP A 579 -9.12 23.52 3.96
C TRP A 579 -8.15 24.63 4.30
N LYS A 580 -8.67 25.84 4.45
CA LYS A 580 -7.95 27.00 4.99
C LYS A 580 -8.61 27.46 6.28
N LEU A 581 -7.83 28.06 7.18
CA LEU A 581 -8.37 28.72 8.37
C LEU A 581 -8.49 30.22 8.06
N CYS A 582 -9.73 30.72 8.03
CA CYS A 582 -10.06 32.10 7.67
C CYS A 582 -10.96 32.81 8.69
N GLY A 583 -11.30 32.14 9.78
CA GLY A 583 -12.07 32.71 10.87
C GLY A 583 -11.50 32.26 12.20
N GLU A 584 -11.84 33.01 13.25
CA GLU A 584 -11.50 32.65 14.62
C GLU A 584 -12.66 31.86 15.26
N SER A 585 -12.32 30.90 16.12
CA SER A 585 -13.27 30.25 17.01
C SER A 585 -12.91 30.56 18.46
N PRO A 586 -13.85 31.02 19.29
CA PRO A 586 -13.63 31.17 20.74
C PRO A 586 -13.21 29.86 21.40
N GLU A 587 -12.35 29.93 22.41
CA GLU A 587 -11.83 28.74 23.11
C GLU A 587 -12.95 27.90 23.75
N ASP A 588 -13.92 28.57 24.39
CA ASP A 588 -15.06 27.90 25.03
C ASP A 588 -15.94 27.15 24.03
N GLU A 589 -16.11 27.70 22.83
CA GLU A 589 -16.86 27.05 21.77
C GLU A 589 -16.13 25.81 21.26
N TRP A 590 -14.85 25.95 20.95
CA TRP A 590 -14.01 24.84 20.52
C TRP A 590 -13.98 23.70 21.57
N ARG A 591 -13.87 24.02 22.86
CA ARG A 591 -13.88 23.02 23.95
C ARG A 591 -15.19 22.24 24.01
N LYS A 592 -16.33 22.88 23.75
CA LYS A 592 -17.64 22.20 23.66
C LYS A 592 -17.64 21.22 22.49
N TRP A 593 -17.22 21.66 21.31
CA TRP A 593 -17.16 20.81 20.13
C TRP A 593 -16.20 19.64 20.30
N MET A 594 -15.03 19.87 20.89
CA MET A 594 -14.05 18.83 21.19
C MET A 594 -14.62 17.75 22.11
N LYS A 595 -15.34 18.15 23.17
CA LYS A 595 -16.01 17.21 24.07
C LYS A 595 -17.02 16.33 23.32
N ILE A 596 -17.81 16.92 22.42
CA ILE A 596 -18.77 16.16 21.61
C ILE A 596 -18.03 15.22 20.65
N ALA A 597 -17.04 15.73 19.92
CA ALA A 597 -16.30 14.98 18.91
C ALA A 597 -15.53 13.78 19.46
N VAL A 598 -14.97 13.88 20.67
CA VAL A 598 -14.28 12.75 21.33
C VAL A 598 -15.29 11.75 21.92
N SER A 599 -16.46 12.22 22.37
CA SER A 599 -17.49 11.38 22.99
C SER A 599 -18.31 10.52 22.02
N LYS A 600 -18.37 10.91 20.73
CA LYS A 600 -19.23 10.25 19.74
C LYS A 600 -18.41 9.67 18.58
N PRO A 601 -18.49 8.36 18.30
CA PRO A 601 -17.90 7.80 17.10
C PRO A 601 -18.60 8.32 15.84
N ARG A 602 -17.95 8.22 14.68
CA ARG A 602 -18.46 8.70 13.39
C ARG A 602 -19.90 8.23 13.13
N LEU A 603 -20.18 6.95 13.29
CA LEU A 603 -21.50 6.37 13.02
C LEU A 603 -22.61 7.00 13.88
N ALA A 604 -22.33 7.27 15.16
CA ALA A 604 -23.29 7.91 16.05
C ALA A 604 -23.57 9.37 15.65
N VAL A 605 -22.56 10.07 15.12
CA VAL A 605 -22.73 11.42 14.57
C VAL A 605 -23.58 11.37 13.30
N GLU A 606 -23.30 10.46 12.38
CA GLU A 606 -24.05 10.33 11.12
C GLU A 606 -25.52 9.96 11.36
N LEU A 607 -25.81 9.01 12.28
CA LEU A 607 -27.18 8.65 12.63
C LEU A 607 -27.93 9.85 13.23
N ALA A 608 -27.31 10.57 14.17
CA ALA A 608 -27.91 11.76 14.76
C ALA A 608 -28.23 12.84 13.69
N LEU A 609 -27.32 13.07 12.74
CA LEU A 609 -27.57 14.02 11.65
C LEU A 609 -28.69 13.55 10.72
N GLN A 610 -28.78 12.25 10.43
CA GLN A 610 -29.85 11.69 9.62
C GLN A 610 -31.22 11.86 10.29
N ASP A 611 -31.31 11.62 11.59
CA ASP A 611 -32.54 11.79 12.37
C ASP A 611 -32.99 13.26 12.38
N ILE A 612 -32.06 14.17 12.64
CA ILE A 612 -32.31 15.62 12.63
C ILE A 612 -32.79 16.08 11.24
N VAL A 613 -32.06 15.72 10.17
CA VAL A 613 -32.37 16.18 8.81
C VAL A 613 -33.64 15.54 8.25
N SER A 614 -33.97 14.32 8.66
CA SER A 614 -35.20 13.64 8.25
C SER A 614 -36.44 14.08 9.05
N GLY A 615 -36.25 14.79 10.17
CA GLY A 615 -37.32 15.21 11.07
C GLY A 615 -37.97 14.05 11.84
N GLN A 616 -37.34 12.87 11.88
CA GLN A 616 -37.81 11.76 12.70
C GLN A 616 -37.30 11.95 14.14
N LYS A 617 -38.18 12.32 15.07
CA LYS A 617 -37.90 12.17 16.51
C LYS A 617 -37.85 10.68 16.81
N SER A 618 -36.71 10.18 17.28
CA SER A 618 -36.67 8.90 17.99
C SER A 618 -37.42 9.11 19.32
N ASP A 619 -38.70 8.78 19.34
CA ASP A 619 -39.42 8.55 20.59
C ASP A 619 -38.86 7.27 21.20
N ASP A 620 -37.86 7.39 22.07
CA ASP A 620 -37.59 6.40 23.11
C ASP A 620 -36.78 7.04 24.25
N GLU A 621 -37.50 7.74 25.12
CA GLU A 621 -37.26 7.60 26.55
C GLU A 621 -37.78 6.21 26.97
N THR A 622 -36.94 5.20 26.87
CA THR A 622 -37.09 3.97 27.65
C THR A 622 -35.78 3.68 28.38
N GLU A 623 -35.70 4.15 29.62
CA GLU A 623 -35.00 3.43 30.68
C GLU A 623 -35.64 2.04 30.80
N ASP A 624 -35.16 1.06 30.02
CA ASP A 624 -34.90 -0.31 30.46
C ASP A 624 -34.50 -1.22 29.28
N GLY A 625 -33.32 -1.81 29.37
CA GLY A 625 -33.04 -3.14 28.82
C GLY A 625 -32.75 -3.26 27.32
N PHE A 626 -31.65 -2.67 26.82
CA PHE A 626 -30.96 -3.19 25.63
C PHE A 626 -29.47 -3.43 25.93
N GLU A 627 -29.19 -4.51 26.67
CA GLU A 627 -27.91 -5.22 26.52
C GLU A 627 -27.89 -5.89 25.14
N ARG A 628 -27.48 -5.14 24.12
CA ARG A 628 -26.80 -5.70 22.96
C ARG A 628 -25.37 -5.19 23.00
N ASP A 629 -24.53 -6.07 23.53
CA ASP A 629 -23.06 -6.10 23.47
C ASP A 629 -22.41 -4.92 22.74
N MET A 630 -22.27 -3.79 23.45
CA MET A 630 -21.41 -2.69 23.04
C MET A 630 -19.98 -3.03 23.47
N GLY A 631 -19.29 -3.75 22.59
CA GLY A 631 -17.83 -3.82 22.63
C GLY A 631 -17.26 -2.44 22.35
N ALA A 632 -16.66 -1.82 23.37
CA ALA A 632 -15.68 -0.78 23.17
C ALA A 632 -14.67 -1.28 22.13
N VAL A 633 -14.53 -0.58 21.00
CA VAL A 633 -13.46 -0.83 20.03
C VAL A 633 -12.15 -0.35 20.65
N SER A 634 -11.68 -1.14 21.63
CA SER A 634 -10.28 -1.52 21.67
C SER A 634 -10.02 -2.26 20.35
N LEU A 635 -8.90 -1.98 19.69
CA LEU A 635 -8.34 -2.87 18.69
C LEU A 635 -8.17 -4.27 19.31
N LYS A 636 -9.19 -5.11 19.17
CA LYS A 636 -9.17 -6.55 19.39
C LYS A 636 -10.12 -7.20 18.39
N ASP A 637 -9.51 -8.04 17.58
CA ASP A 637 -10.03 -9.06 16.67
C ASP A 637 -11.56 -9.21 16.59
N GLY A 638 -12.12 -8.87 15.42
CA GLY A 638 -13.48 -9.19 15.06
C GLY A 638 -13.65 -10.70 14.82
N GLY A 639 -14.62 -11.30 15.52
CA GLY A 639 -14.99 -12.70 15.38
C GLY A 639 -15.65 -12.99 14.02
N ALA A 640 -14.90 -13.69 13.16
CA ALA A 640 -15.42 -14.53 12.10
C ALA A 640 -15.94 -15.86 12.71
N PRO A 641 -16.84 -16.62 12.03
CA PRO A 641 -17.36 -17.88 12.57
C PRO A 641 -16.23 -18.82 12.94
N ASP A 642 -16.21 -19.31 14.19
CA ASP A 642 -15.27 -20.26 14.83
C ASP A 642 -14.08 -20.65 13.93
N TYR A 643 -13.23 -19.65 13.66
CA TYR A 643 -12.12 -19.73 12.74
C TYR A 643 -10.87 -19.72 13.59
N ASP A 644 -10.23 -20.88 13.70
CA ASP A 644 -8.94 -21.02 14.35
C ASP A 644 -7.83 -20.74 13.32
N PRO A 645 -7.20 -19.54 13.37
CA PRO A 645 -6.11 -19.20 12.47
C PRO A 645 -4.91 -20.11 12.64
N GLU A 646 -4.65 -20.62 13.84
CA GLU A 646 -3.50 -21.47 14.11
C GLU A 646 -3.70 -22.85 13.50
N ALA A 647 -4.89 -23.46 13.68
CA ALA A 647 -5.22 -24.73 13.03
C ALA A 647 -5.21 -24.63 11.49
N THR A 648 -5.66 -23.51 10.92
CA THR A 648 -5.67 -23.28 9.47
C THR A 648 -4.26 -23.11 8.91
N ILE A 649 -3.38 -22.39 9.63
CA ILE A 649 -1.97 -22.24 9.27
C ILE A 649 -1.28 -23.61 9.36
N ASP A 650 -1.43 -24.34 10.45
CA ASP A 650 -0.78 -25.63 10.66
C ASP A 650 -1.24 -26.67 9.61
N ALA A 651 -2.52 -26.67 9.23
CA ALA A 651 -3.04 -27.49 8.14
C ALA A 651 -2.42 -27.11 6.79
N THR A 652 -2.26 -25.82 6.50
CA THR A 652 -1.67 -25.31 5.25
C THR A 652 -0.17 -25.60 5.17
N VAL A 653 0.57 -25.38 6.26
CA VAL A 653 2.01 -25.72 6.37
C VAL A 653 2.21 -27.21 6.14
N SER A 654 1.38 -28.05 6.74
CA SER A 654 1.45 -29.50 6.56
C SER A 654 1.22 -29.95 5.11
N VAL A 655 0.47 -29.18 4.30
CA VAL A 655 0.29 -29.45 2.86
C VAL A 655 1.53 -29.00 2.09
N LEU A 656 2.02 -27.79 2.34
CA LEU A 656 3.21 -27.24 1.65
C LEU A 656 4.48 -28.04 1.92
N GLU A 657 4.66 -28.55 3.15
CA GLU A 657 5.79 -29.43 3.49
C GLU A 657 5.73 -30.79 2.78
N ARG A 658 4.53 -31.28 2.43
CA ARG A 658 4.36 -32.49 1.63
C ARG A 658 4.74 -32.24 0.17
N ASP A 659 4.36 -31.07 -0.37
CA ASP A 659 4.68 -30.68 -1.75
C ASP A 659 6.20 -30.44 -1.93
N LEU A 660 6.84 -29.76 -0.96
CA LEU A 660 8.30 -29.54 -0.97
C LEU A 660 9.11 -30.84 -0.88
N LYS A 661 8.64 -31.85 -0.13
CA LYS A 661 9.27 -33.18 -0.09
C LYS A 661 9.00 -34.01 -1.34
N GLY A 662 7.85 -33.81 -1.99
CA GLY A 662 7.52 -34.47 -3.26
C GLY A 662 8.45 -34.05 -4.40
N ASP A 663 8.81 -32.76 -4.46
CA ASP A 663 9.74 -32.23 -5.46
C ASP A 663 11.20 -32.69 -5.23
N GLU A 664 11.62 -32.90 -3.98
CA GLU A 664 12.94 -33.50 -3.67
C GLU A 664 13.01 -34.98 -4.11
N ASP A 665 11.95 -35.75 -3.89
CA ASP A 665 11.91 -37.18 -4.26
C ASP A 665 11.84 -37.41 -5.78
N ASP A 666 11.28 -36.47 -6.54
CA ASP A 666 11.24 -36.54 -8.00
C ASP A 666 12.55 -36.06 -8.66
N LEU A 667 13.29 -35.13 -8.01
CA LEU A 667 14.65 -34.76 -8.41
C LEU A 667 15.67 -35.89 -8.15
N ILE A 668 15.51 -36.64 -7.05
CA ILE A 668 16.39 -37.79 -6.72
C ILE A 668 16.15 -39.00 -7.64
N LYS A 669 14.96 -39.13 -8.25
CA LYS A 669 14.64 -40.22 -9.19
C LYS A 669 15.16 -39.98 -10.61
N ASP A 670 15.27 -38.72 -11.05
CA ASP A 670 15.84 -38.40 -12.36
C ASP A 670 17.38 -38.47 -12.37
N GLU A 671 18.06 -38.25 -11.24
CA GLU A 671 19.53 -38.42 -11.14
C GLU A 671 19.99 -39.89 -11.06
N ARG A 672 19.09 -40.86 -10.78
CA ARG A 672 19.46 -42.30 -10.67
C ARG A 672 19.33 -43.11 -11.96
N LYS A 673 19.03 -42.48 -13.11
CA LYS A 673 18.88 -43.20 -14.40
C LYS A 673 20.03 -43.06 -15.38
N GLU A 674 21.07 -42.31 -15.05
CA GLU A 674 22.28 -42.23 -15.86
C GLU A 674 23.48 -42.71 -15.05
N ASP A 675 23.63 -44.03 -14.91
CA ASP A 675 24.92 -44.72 -14.81
C ASP A 675 24.71 -46.21 -14.48
N GLU A 676 24.65 -47.09 -15.48
CA GLU A 676 25.14 -48.46 -15.33
C GLU A 676 25.53 -49.08 -16.69
N PRO A 677 26.73 -49.67 -16.84
CA PRO A 677 27.27 -50.09 -18.12
C PRO A 677 26.92 -51.54 -18.48
N ASN A 678 26.68 -51.76 -19.77
CA ASN A 678 26.54 -53.06 -20.42
C ASN A 678 27.66 -54.07 -20.06
N LYS A 679 27.27 -55.28 -19.64
CA LYS A 679 28.09 -56.50 -19.77
C LYS A 679 27.25 -57.66 -20.31
N VAL A 680 27.90 -58.40 -21.21
CA VAL A 680 27.34 -59.40 -22.12
C VAL A 680 27.83 -60.81 -21.71
N GLU A 681 26.92 -61.79 -21.81
CA GLU A 681 27.09 -63.26 -21.99
C GLU A 681 27.50 -64.18 -20.79
N PRO A 682 27.31 -65.54 -20.86
CA PRO A 682 26.19 -66.35 -21.44
C PRO A 682 25.84 -67.67 -20.63
N LYS A 683 24.84 -68.42 -21.16
CA LYS A 683 24.45 -69.85 -20.91
C LYS A 683 23.60 -70.13 -19.65
N GLY A 684 22.57 -71.00 -19.66
CA GLY A 684 22.01 -71.85 -20.71
C GLY A 684 20.70 -72.55 -20.25
N VAL A 685 19.90 -72.92 -21.25
CA VAL A 685 19.04 -74.12 -21.44
C VAL A 685 18.41 -74.81 -20.21
N GLU A 686 17.07 -74.77 -20.12
CA GLU A 686 16.25 -76.00 -20.03
C GLU A 686 14.79 -75.79 -20.49
N MET A 687 14.28 -76.79 -21.23
CA MET A 687 12.95 -76.91 -21.83
C MET A 687 11.90 -77.24 -20.75
N VAL A 688 10.59 -76.98 -20.93
CA VAL A 688 9.62 -77.95 -21.49
C VAL A 688 8.21 -77.34 -21.52
N GLN A 689 7.57 -77.41 -22.71
CA GLN A 689 6.14 -77.68 -23.05
C GLN A 689 4.99 -77.01 -22.28
N LYS A 690 3.78 -76.75 -22.80
CA LYS A 690 3.05 -76.83 -24.09
C LYS A 690 1.72 -76.12 -23.78
N GLY A 691 1.14 -75.35 -24.69
CA GLY A 691 -0.20 -74.79 -24.47
C GLY A 691 -0.73 -73.98 -25.64
N THR A 692 -1.35 -74.67 -26.60
CA THR A 692 -1.90 -74.18 -27.87
C THR A 692 -3.12 -73.27 -27.73
N GLY A 693 -3.24 -72.22 -28.57
CA GLY A 693 -4.46 -71.40 -28.67
C GLY A 693 -4.48 -70.35 -29.81
N LYS A 694 -4.69 -70.81 -31.05
CA LYS A 694 -5.17 -70.12 -32.28
C LYS A 694 -6.10 -68.89 -31.99
N LYS A 695 -6.10 -67.74 -32.69
CA LYS A 695 -6.33 -67.41 -34.14
C LYS A 695 -6.13 -65.87 -34.33
N LYS A 696 -5.32 -65.37 -35.28
CA LYS A 696 -5.66 -64.66 -36.56
C LYS A 696 -6.90 -63.73 -36.49
N SER A 697 -6.92 -62.45 -36.92
CA SER A 697 -6.48 -61.83 -38.20
C SER A 697 -6.26 -60.29 -38.05
N LYS A 698 -5.16 -59.67 -38.52
CA LYS A 698 -4.87 -59.12 -39.88
C LYS A 698 -5.75 -57.93 -40.35
N LYS A 699 -5.04 -56.79 -40.54
CA LYS A 699 -5.08 -55.80 -41.67
C LYS A 699 -6.38 -55.00 -41.87
N SER A 700 -6.42 -53.80 -42.45
CA SER A 700 -5.46 -52.74 -42.79
C SER A 700 -6.27 -51.66 -43.53
N LYS A 701 -5.80 -50.41 -43.48
CA LYS A 701 -5.86 -49.39 -44.55
C LYS A 701 -7.19 -48.68 -44.87
N ASN A 702 -7.05 -47.35 -44.81
CA ASN A 702 -7.33 -46.34 -45.84
C ASN A 702 -8.69 -45.60 -45.88
N LYS A 703 -8.54 -44.28 -45.66
CA LYS A 703 -8.90 -43.13 -46.53
C LYS A 703 -10.37 -42.83 -46.85
N LYS A 704 -10.67 -41.55 -46.56
CA LYS A 704 -11.54 -40.59 -47.26
C LYS A 704 -13.06 -40.82 -47.17
N LYS A 705 -13.74 -39.94 -46.45
CA LYS A 705 -14.24 -38.68 -47.03
C LYS A 705 -14.16 -37.58 -45.98
#